data_AF-A0A448V8U2-F1
#
_entry.id   AF-A0A448V8U2-F1
#
_cell.length_a   1.000
_cell.length_b   1.000
_cell.length_c   1.000
_cell.angle_alpha   90.00
_cell.angle_beta   90.00
_cell.angle_gamma   90.00
#
_symmetry.space_group_name_H-M   'P 1'
#
loop_
_entity.id
_entity.type
_entity.pdbx_description
1 polymer ?
#
loop_
_entity_poly.entity_id
_entity_poly.type
_entity_poly.pdbx_seq_one_letter_code
_entity_poly.pdbx_strand_id
1 'polypeptide(L)'
;MRYEKRANRAALLGVLVSSTMLKKVFLGGIGFSCLLAPSVVQAQITSDPNAGSAYRPDIVAAPNGVPSIDIVTPNGKGLSHNKYYDFNIGNPGVIFNNHAQEVGQSQLGGIMPGNPHLRFTGSAKVILNEVTSGKRSALNGPAEVFGRQADVIIANPNGISCDGCGFINTPHATLTTGVPEIDASGFLKGFEVRGGDITFGAKGANFFSGKGAVDIVDIVSRTVHFEGAVAGKDIGVSAGTGHFDYASRQMKELTDITGKPEYAIDGSALGALQADQIKLVATEQGVGVRMRHDMAANAGQLQLSADGKISLKNVFGHGGVVLQSKSKSVLAKSVTSKKHIEIAAKKDVTLEMVGADGDLKVEAQGGLLSIAGKATSGGNMELSSLDAMKVSGLGSGADIALEAGGDLRLEGVVLAEGNLKAHAGGDIQAGLLAGGVDMAATGAAGVVVLGVQGDVDLQSVGGRINAANIYGAGDVTLVSHDGLFVSQSILSHQNVAIHAQLNTNAPVHFGQVLAYGKANIEGGAVDFASLMTGGDAVLTVGSLDAGTLMTGLDFVSSQVSPSNPSGALVFYDKGSLSITAQRGIKVEHIISGGNIDLFAGDDIYYDQVIGYGTATLTSVSGGISVENVLSAKGDVRLTANTLDLSNDRSHIYTPQTLFLNADHIYVSGSTLIYGGLDFNSTNVLDIHHARLQAITTEGGTGDILFVAPGVMVDETTSVLAARDFVIKTGRLENSGQLAAGQDLAFSVTGDVTNSKTGLIYVKGNGALKVDGTVLNDFGAIIAEGDLFFTNADGTGKSLSLVNKAGFIQAGKNLNIQTNTLKNEADSTPVITETSEYSDISFQRPKGSDQLSDGMLYQDGPNLWGKGHEHQSHTGPFKGHVKVFLDVPLWASKEETYGTATLEDGTVYKAFTWKHKPIKKELSVHRYSWNGSLRKGGWFGSINENWSHMTEETVTQEFSHKPTVSGMIESHGNLIINADSIDNHYSIIRAEGNADIHANVLTNLGATAYKNTYMHCNANTDAYCYGYQADGSRDVSLDIAMASIAKLAQKLWRAFLVLSKRVAR
;
A
#
# COMPACT_ATOMS: atom_id res chain seq x y z
N MET A 1 -52.40 16.49 -3.40
CA MET A 1 -53.06 17.10 -2.21
C MET A 1 -52.52 18.53 -2.10
N ARG A 2 -53.20 19.58 -2.60
CA ARG A 2 -54.30 20.35 -1.95
C ARG A 2 -54.07 20.41 -0.43
N TYR A 3 -53.79 21.56 0.20
CA TYR A 3 -54.62 22.78 0.24
C TYR A 3 -53.90 23.99 0.91
N GLU A 4 -54.06 25.20 0.34
CA GLU A 4 -54.07 26.59 0.93
C GLU A 4 -52.86 27.16 1.74
N LYS A 5 -52.46 28.45 1.69
CA LYS A 5 -52.96 29.75 1.17
C LYS A 5 -51.75 30.73 1.19
N ARG A 6 -51.37 31.44 0.12
CA ARG A 6 -51.93 32.70 -0.46
C ARG A 6 -52.06 33.90 0.50
N ALA A 7 -51.01 34.72 0.54
CA ALA A 7 -50.96 36.21 0.59
C ALA A 7 -49.46 36.60 0.58
N ASN A 8 -48.85 37.45 -0.25
CA ASN A 8 -49.27 38.46 -1.21
C ASN A 8 -48.16 38.59 -2.28
N ARG A 9 -48.50 38.49 -3.56
CA ARG A 9 -47.74 39.03 -4.69
C ARG A 9 -48.64 40.06 -5.37
N ALA A 10 -48.34 41.34 -5.19
CA ALA A 10 -48.78 42.44 -6.04
C ALA A 10 -48.01 43.71 -5.68
N ALA A 11 -47.14 44.18 -6.58
CA ALA A 11 -46.99 45.59 -6.96
C ALA A 11 -45.81 45.73 -7.93
N LEU A 12 -46.15 45.89 -9.21
CA LEU A 12 -45.30 46.37 -10.29
C LEU A 12 -45.78 47.80 -10.61
N LEU A 13 -44.84 48.72 -10.85
CA LEU A 13 -44.97 50.04 -11.51
C LEU A 13 -45.78 51.16 -10.82
N GLY A 14 -45.11 52.29 -10.57
CA GLY A 14 -45.71 53.61 -10.82
C GLY A 14 -45.36 54.78 -9.89
N VAL A 15 -44.38 55.60 -10.30
CA VAL A 15 -44.51 57.08 -10.43
C VAL A 15 -44.22 58.04 -9.22
N LEU A 16 -43.29 58.97 -9.51
CA LEU A 16 -43.08 60.38 -9.09
C LEU A 16 -42.73 60.79 -7.65
N VAL A 17 -41.51 61.36 -7.55
CA VAL A 17 -41.17 62.71 -7.07
C VAL A 17 -42.09 63.37 -6.03
N SER A 18 -41.55 63.59 -4.83
CA SER A 18 -41.70 64.86 -4.09
C SER A 18 -40.61 64.91 -3.02
N SER A 19 -39.56 65.71 -3.20
CA SER A 19 -39.33 66.96 -2.46
C SER A 19 -40.16 67.10 -1.17
N THR A 20 -39.47 67.19 -0.02
CA THR A 20 -39.74 68.13 1.09
C THR A 20 -38.94 67.71 2.34
N MET A 21 -37.75 68.27 2.53
CA MET A 21 -37.25 68.59 3.87
C MET A 21 -36.83 70.07 3.84
N LEU A 22 -37.84 70.94 3.81
CA LEU A 22 -37.67 72.35 4.14
C LEU A 22 -38.98 72.94 4.68
N LYS A 23 -38.84 73.66 5.80
CA LYS A 23 -39.75 74.62 6.47
C LYS A 23 -40.54 74.12 7.69
N LYS A 24 -40.04 74.51 8.87
CA LYS A 24 -40.73 75.50 9.70
C LYS A 24 -39.74 76.59 10.15
N VAL A 25 -40.11 77.84 9.86
CA VAL A 25 -39.54 79.09 10.35
C VAL A 25 -40.46 79.62 11.44
N PHE A 26 -39.89 80.27 12.47
CA PHE A 26 -40.30 81.48 13.20
C PHE A 26 -39.54 81.46 14.55
N LEU A 27 -38.80 82.47 15.03
CA LEU A 27 -39.01 83.92 15.06
C LEU A 27 -37.68 84.62 15.50
N GLY A 28 -37.44 85.86 15.03
CA GLY A 28 -36.56 86.90 15.64
C GLY A 28 -35.07 86.84 15.29
N GLY A 29 -34.39 87.90 14.83
CA GLY A 29 -34.72 89.31 14.57
C GLY A 29 -33.40 90.09 14.40
N ILE A 30 -33.39 91.12 13.54
CA ILE A 30 -32.43 92.24 13.45
C ILE A 30 -31.00 91.84 13.04
N GLY A 31 -30.32 92.34 12.01
CA GLY A 31 -30.49 93.48 11.12
C GLY A 31 -29.07 93.92 10.72
N PHE A 32 -28.74 93.93 9.44
CA PHE A 32 -27.69 94.82 8.88
C PHE A 32 -27.78 94.82 7.36
N SER A 33 -28.15 95.97 6.80
CA SER A 33 -28.03 96.25 5.37
C SER A 33 -26.56 96.34 5.00
N CYS A 34 -26.13 95.63 3.96
CA CYS A 34 -25.00 96.05 3.15
C CYS A 34 -25.28 95.72 1.68
N LEU A 35 -25.34 96.78 0.87
CA LEU A 35 -25.48 96.76 -0.58
C LEU A 35 -24.24 96.13 -1.21
N LEU A 36 -24.40 94.98 -1.88
CA LEU A 36 -23.53 94.57 -2.98
C LEU A 36 -24.44 93.98 -4.07
N ALA A 37 -24.58 94.73 -5.16
CA ALA A 37 -25.22 94.27 -6.38
C ALA A 37 -24.43 93.05 -6.93
N PRO A 38 -25.09 91.99 -7.41
CA PRO A 38 -24.40 90.96 -8.16
C PRO A 38 -23.96 91.54 -9.51
N SER A 39 -22.65 91.67 -9.71
CA SER A 39 -22.07 91.93 -11.02
C SER A 39 -22.43 90.78 -11.95
N VAL A 40 -23.32 91.04 -12.91
CA VAL A 40 -23.57 90.15 -14.05
C VAL A 40 -22.28 90.12 -14.87
N VAL A 41 -21.52 89.02 -14.83
CA VAL A 41 -20.37 88.81 -15.71
C VAL A 41 -20.90 88.56 -17.11
N GLN A 42 -20.88 89.59 -17.97
CA GLN A 42 -21.04 89.41 -19.42
C GLN A 42 -19.84 88.63 -19.97
N ALA A 43 -20.08 87.75 -20.94
CA ALA A 43 -19.04 87.04 -21.68
C ALA A 43 -18.07 88.05 -22.34
N GLN A 44 -16.76 87.92 -22.10
CA GLN A 44 -15.72 88.70 -22.75
C GLN A 44 -15.04 87.83 -23.82
N ILE A 45 -15.23 88.19 -25.09
CA ILE A 45 -14.51 87.64 -26.25
C ILE A 45 -13.86 88.81 -26.98
N THR A 46 -12.53 88.79 -27.09
CA THR A 46 -11.74 89.85 -27.73
C THR A 46 -10.63 89.25 -28.57
N SER A 47 -10.58 89.61 -29.86
CA SER A 47 -9.50 89.23 -30.77
C SER A 47 -8.14 89.75 -30.26
N ASP A 48 -7.05 89.00 -30.49
CA ASP A 48 -5.72 89.45 -30.09
C ASP A 48 -5.24 90.66 -30.93
N PRO A 49 -5.10 91.87 -30.34
CA PRO A 49 -4.67 93.05 -31.08
C PRO A 49 -3.19 92.98 -31.51
N ASN A 50 -2.42 92.01 -31.00
CA ASN A 50 -1.01 91.80 -31.34
C ASN A 50 -0.80 90.68 -32.39
N ALA A 51 -1.81 89.86 -32.68
CA ALA A 51 -1.72 88.83 -33.71
C ALA A 51 -1.63 89.44 -35.13
N GLY A 52 -1.11 88.75 -36.14
CA GLY A 52 -1.19 89.23 -37.54
C GLY A 52 -2.65 89.33 -38.01
N SER A 53 -2.97 90.22 -38.97
CA SER A 53 -4.35 90.39 -39.46
C SER A 53 -4.98 89.09 -40.00
N ALA A 54 -4.16 88.18 -40.53
CA ALA A 54 -4.58 86.86 -40.99
C ALA A 54 -5.08 85.92 -39.87
N TYR A 55 -4.91 86.29 -38.59
CA TYR A 55 -5.30 85.49 -37.42
C TYR A 55 -6.30 86.21 -36.50
N ARG A 56 -6.77 87.41 -36.88
CA ARG A 56 -7.73 88.21 -36.08
C ARG A 56 -9.16 88.01 -36.62
N PRO A 57 -10.03 87.27 -35.92
CA PRO A 57 -11.43 87.16 -36.31
C PRO A 57 -12.20 88.44 -35.99
N ASP A 58 -13.31 88.66 -36.70
CA ASP A 58 -14.26 89.73 -36.35
C ASP A 58 -15.31 89.20 -35.37
N ILE A 59 -15.48 89.91 -34.25
CA ILE A 59 -16.49 89.57 -33.23
C ILE A 59 -17.70 90.47 -33.45
N VAL A 60 -18.77 89.88 -33.97
CA VAL A 60 -20.05 90.53 -34.24
C VAL A 60 -21.14 89.98 -33.33
N ALA A 61 -22.34 90.56 -33.38
CA ALA A 61 -23.51 90.07 -32.66
C ALA A 61 -24.55 89.54 -33.65
N ALA A 62 -25.10 88.36 -33.38
CA ALA A 62 -26.28 87.86 -34.06
C ALA A 62 -27.48 88.79 -33.82
N PRO A 63 -28.53 88.75 -34.66
CA PRO A 63 -29.72 89.60 -34.48
C PRO A 63 -30.41 89.46 -33.12
N ASN A 64 -30.26 88.32 -32.47
CA ASN A 64 -30.81 88.03 -31.13
C ASN A 64 -29.80 88.27 -29.98
N GLY A 65 -28.63 88.83 -30.27
CA GLY A 65 -27.61 89.23 -29.28
C GLY A 65 -26.61 88.16 -28.88
N VAL A 66 -26.67 86.93 -29.42
CA VAL A 66 -25.63 85.92 -29.22
C VAL A 66 -24.34 86.37 -29.94
N PRO A 67 -23.16 86.34 -29.30
CA PRO A 67 -21.89 86.64 -29.98
C PRO A 67 -21.63 85.70 -31.17
N SER A 68 -21.25 86.26 -32.30
CA SER A 68 -20.87 85.54 -33.52
C SER A 68 -19.46 85.93 -33.93
N ILE A 69 -18.66 84.94 -34.28
CA ILE A 69 -17.26 85.06 -34.64
C ILE A 69 -17.16 84.76 -36.12
N ASP A 70 -16.92 85.80 -36.92
CA ASP A 70 -16.54 85.65 -38.31
C ASP A 70 -15.07 85.19 -38.34
N ILE A 71 -14.90 83.86 -38.36
CA ILE A 71 -13.59 83.20 -38.36
C ILE A 71 -12.73 83.66 -39.55
N VAL A 72 -11.41 83.68 -39.37
CA VAL A 72 -10.49 84.09 -40.43
C VAL A 72 -10.45 83.09 -41.59
N THR A 73 -9.99 83.57 -42.74
CA THR A 73 -9.80 82.77 -43.96
C THR A 73 -9.01 81.49 -43.69
N PRO A 74 -9.55 80.29 -44.04
CA PRO A 74 -8.83 79.03 -43.88
C PRO A 74 -7.60 78.97 -44.78
N ASN A 75 -6.53 78.33 -44.30
CA ASN A 75 -5.34 78.09 -45.10
C ASN A 75 -5.54 76.95 -46.13
N GLY A 76 -4.52 76.63 -46.93
CA GLY A 76 -4.59 75.58 -47.97
C GLY A 76 -4.88 74.16 -47.46
N LYS A 77 -4.85 73.92 -46.14
CA LYS A 77 -5.25 72.65 -45.50
C LYS A 77 -6.66 72.69 -44.92
N GLY A 78 -7.32 73.86 -44.95
CA GLY A 78 -8.66 74.07 -44.39
C GLY A 78 -8.67 74.45 -42.91
N LEU A 79 -7.53 74.83 -42.33
CA LEU A 79 -7.43 75.33 -40.95
C LEU A 79 -7.68 76.84 -40.91
N SER A 80 -8.69 77.26 -40.15
CA SER A 80 -8.88 78.65 -39.74
C SER A 80 -8.29 78.85 -38.35
N HIS A 81 -7.25 79.67 -38.23
CA HIS A 81 -6.51 79.89 -36.97
C HIS A 81 -6.82 81.26 -36.40
N ASN A 82 -7.63 81.29 -35.36
CA ASN A 82 -8.18 82.48 -34.74
C ASN A 82 -7.49 82.73 -33.39
N LYS A 83 -6.90 83.91 -33.21
CA LYS A 83 -6.15 84.28 -32.00
C LYS A 83 -6.92 85.30 -31.16
N TYR A 84 -7.00 85.05 -29.86
CA TYR A 84 -7.79 85.83 -28.91
C TYR A 84 -6.93 86.32 -27.74
N TYR A 85 -7.21 87.55 -27.31
CA TYR A 85 -6.71 88.06 -26.05
C TYR A 85 -7.56 87.56 -24.87
N ASP A 86 -8.88 87.46 -25.05
CA ASP A 86 -9.80 86.90 -24.05
C ASP A 86 -10.86 86.07 -24.78
N PHE A 87 -11.18 84.89 -24.27
CA PHE A 87 -12.13 83.98 -24.90
C PHE A 87 -12.94 83.24 -23.84
N ASN A 88 -14.20 83.62 -23.68
CA ASN A 88 -15.15 83.00 -22.75
C ASN A 88 -16.51 82.82 -23.43
N ILE A 89 -17.18 81.72 -23.13
CA ILE A 89 -18.53 81.42 -23.62
C ILE A 89 -19.50 81.61 -22.46
N GLY A 90 -20.41 82.58 -22.58
CA GLY A 90 -21.50 82.76 -21.61
C GLY A 90 -22.64 81.77 -21.82
N ASN A 91 -23.62 81.78 -20.92
CA ASN A 91 -24.81 80.90 -21.02
C ASN A 91 -25.56 80.99 -22.36
N PRO A 92 -25.69 82.15 -23.04
CA PRO A 92 -26.33 82.23 -24.35
C PRO A 92 -25.58 81.49 -25.48
N GLY A 93 -24.31 81.15 -25.26
CA GLY A 93 -23.44 80.49 -26.23
C GLY A 93 -22.63 81.44 -27.10
N VAL A 94 -21.94 80.87 -28.09
CA VAL A 94 -21.16 81.57 -29.12
C VAL A 94 -21.35 80.89 -30.47
N ILE A 95 -21.27 81.65 -31.55
CA ILE A 95 -21.42 81.13 -32.92
C ILE A 95 -20.09 81.33 -33.66
N PHE A 96 -19.51 80.26 -34.19
CA PHE A 96 -18.45 80.31 -35.18
C PHE A 96 -19.09 80.36 -36.57
N ASN A 97 -19.04 81.51 -37.23
CA ASN A 97 -19.64 81.70 -38.54
C ASN A 97 -18.76 81.06 -39.63
N ASN A 98 -19.01 79.79 -39.92
CA ASN A 98 -18.36 79.00 -40.97
C ASN A 98 -19.21 78.94 -42.25
N HIS A 99 -20.17 79.85 -42.41
CA HIS A 99 -21.11 79.88 -43.52
C HIS A 99 -20.58 80.75 -44.66
N ALA A 100 -20.23 80.15 -45.80
CA ALA A 100 -19.66 80.87 -46.95
C ALA A 100 -20.70 81.54 -47.86
N GLN A 101 -21.99 81.22 -47.70
CA GLN A 101 -23.09 81.81 -48.47
C GLN A 101 -23.59 83.10 -47.81
N GLU A 102 -24.37 83.92 -48.53
CA GLU A 102 -24.72 85.26 -48.04
C GLU A 102 -25.58 85.27 -46.77
N VAL A 103 -26.53 84.35 -46.62
CA VAL A 103 -27.45 84.24 -45.48
C VAL A 103 -27.70 82.76 -45.17
N GLY A 104 -27.95 82.43 -43.91
CA GLY A 104 -28.37 81.10 -43.48
C GLY A 104 -29.05 81.12 -42.11
N GLN A 105 -29.45 79.93 -41.64
CA GLN A 105 -30.11 79.75 -40.34
C GLN A 105 -29.14 79.12 -39.33
N SER A 106 -28.72 79.90 -38.34
CA SER A 106 -28.05 79.41 -37.12
C SER A 106 -29.09 78.94 -36.10
N GLN A 107 -28.71 77.96 -35.29
CA GLN A 107 -29.49 77.41 -34.19
C GLN A 107 -29.51 78.35 -32.97
N LEU A 108 -28.39 78.98 -32.63
CA LEU A 108 -28.27 79.90 -31.51
C LEU A 108 -28.66 81.33 -31.89
N GLY A 109 -28.34 81.79 -33.10
CA GLY A 109 -28.45 83.19 -33.51
C GLY A 109 -29.58 83.52 -34.50
N GLY A 110 -30.33 82.53 -34.98
CA GLY A 110 -31.42 82.73 -35.93
C GLY A 110 -30.95 82.92 -37.38
N ILE A 111 -31.72 83.64 -38.19
CA ILE A 111 -31.30 84.02 -39.55
C ILE A 111 -30.19 85.06 -39.45
N MET A 112 -29.03 84.78 -40.01
CA MET A 112 -27.87 85.69 -39.95
C MET A 112 -27.06 85.68 -41.26
N PRO A 113 -26.31 86.77 -41.56
CA PRO A 113 -25.43 86.79 -42.71
C PRO A 113 -24.28 85.78 -42.55
N GLY A 114 -23.80 85.23 -43.66
CA GLY A 114 -22.59 84.42 -43.66
C GLY A 114 -21.31 85.26 -43.57
N ASN A 115 -20.20 84.57 -43.31
CA ASN A 115 -18.91 85.16 -43.02
C ASN A 115 -18.24 85.74 -44.28
N PRO A 116 -17.95 87.05 -44.34
CA PRO A 116 -17.31 87.69 -45.49
C PRO A 116 -15.94 87.09 -45.85
N HIS A 117 -15.18 86.57 -44.88
CA HIS A 117 -13.85 85.97 -45.08
C HIS A 117 -13.88 84.66 -45.89
N LEU A 118 -15.04 84.01 -45.98
CA LEU A 118 -15.19 82.67 -46.56
C LEU A 118 -15.80 82.67 -47.98
N ARG A 119 -16.25 83.84 -48.47
CA ARG A 119 -16.99 83.95 -49.77
C ARG A 119 -16.23 83.36 -50.96
N PHE A 120 -14.90 83.46 -50.95
CA PHE A 120 -14.04 83.02 -52.06
C PHE A 120 -13.21 81.76 -51.74
N THR A 121 -12.95 81.49 -50.47
CA THR A 121 -12.10 80.38 -50.01
C THR A 121 -12.90 79.15 -49.59
N GLY A 122 -14.19 79.32 -49.29
CA GLY A 122 -15.05 78.27 -48.75
C GLY A 122 -14.89 78.10 -47.23
N SER A 123 -15.73 77.23 -46.66
CA SER A 123 -15.77 76.96 -45.23
C SER A 123 -14.51 76.24 -44.72
N ALA A 124 -14.11 76.54 -43.48
CA ALA A 124 -13.07 75.83 -42.74
C ALA A 124 -13.44 74.36 -42.50
N LYS A 125 -12.42 73.50 -42.40
CA LYS A 125 -12.52 72.12 -41.91
C LYS A 125 -12.18 72.03 -40.42
N VAL A 126 -11.22 72.84 -39.97
CA VAL A 126 -10.79 72.93 -38.57
C VAL A 126 -10.79 74.40 -38.17
N ILE A 127 -11.43 74.70 -37.05
CA ILE A 127 -11.51 76.04 -36.44
C ILE A 127 -10.72 75.99 -35.14
N LEU A 128 -9.50 76.52 -35.18
CA LEU A 128 -8.62 76.64 -34.03
C LEU A 128 -8.82 78.01 -33.38
N ASN A 129 -9.18 78.00 -32.10
CA ASN A 129 -9.33 79.18 -31.27
C ASN A 129 -8.23 79.17 -30.20
N GLU A 130 -7.20 79.98 -30.40
CA GLU A 130 -6.02 80.06 -29.53
C GLU A 130 -6.06 81.33 -28.68
N VAL A 131 -5.98 81.19 -27.36
CA VAL A 131 -5.78 82.33 -26.45
C VAL A 131 -4.28 82.57 -26.25
N THR A 132 -3.82 83.77 -26.58
CA THR A 132 -2.40 84.15 -26.54
C THR A 132 -2.04 85.03 -25.34
N SER A 133 -3.03 85.48 -24.57
CA SER A 133 -2.81 86.23 -23.31
C SER A 133 -2.52 85.30 -22.13
N GLY A 134 -2.33 85.88 -20.93
CA GLY A 134 -2.24 85.12 -19.67
C GLY A 134 -3.59 84.79 -19.01
N LYS A 135 -4.73 84.98 -19.71
CA LYS A 135 -6.07 84.76 -19.14
C LYS A 135 -6.58 83.35 -19.38
N ARG A 136 -7.37 82.84 -18.43
CA ARG A 136 -8.13 81.57 -18.55
C ARG A 136 -9.41 81.73 -19.36
N SER A 137 -9.94 80.61 -19.85
CA SER A 137 -11.23 80.56 -20.55
C SER A 137 -12.30 79.90 -19.68
N ALA A 138 -13.47 80.54 -19.56
CA ALA A 138 -14.67 79.98 -18.96
C ALA A 138 -15.73 79.68 -20.03
N LEU A 139 -16.20 78.43 -20.10
CA LEU A 139 -17.14 77.91 -21.09
C LEU A 139 -18.43 77.47 -20.37
N ASN A 140 -19.43 78.35 -20.32
CA ASN A 140 -20.67 78.17 -19.55
C ASN A 140 -21.92 77.97 -20.44
N GLY A 141 -21.73 77.78 -21.75
CA GLY A 141 -22.81 77.60 -22.72
C GLY A 141 -22.33 76.93 -24.01
N PRO A 142 -23.23 76.72 -24.99
CA PRO A 142 -22.91 75.99 -26.22
C PRO A 142 -22.10 76.83 -27.22
N ALA A 143 -21.23 76.19 -27.98
CA ALA A 143 -20.57 76.78 -29.14
C ALA A 143 -21.14 76.17 -30.43
N GLU A 144 -21.62 76.99 -31.36
CA GLU A 144 -22.20 76.52 -32.63
C GLU A 144 -21.27 76.79 -33.81
N VAL A 145 -21.04 75.79 -34.67
CA VAL A 145 -20.52 76.03 -36.02
C VAL A 145 -21.69 76.32 -36.95
N PHE A 146 -21.90 77.58 -37.31
CA PHE A 146 -22.92 77.97 -38.28
C PHE A 146 -22.41 77.72 -39.70
N GLY A 147 -23.18 76.99 -40.51
CA GLY A 147 -22.81 76.62 -41.88
C GLY A 147 -22.29 75.19 -41.99
N ARG A 148 -21.22 74.97 -42.77
CA ARG A 148 -20.64 73.64 -42.94
C ARG A 148 -19.98 73.18 -41.64
N GLN A 149 -20.22 71.94 -41.23
CA GLN A 149 -19.60 71.35 -40.03
C GLN A 149 -18.06 71.42 -40.11
N ALA A 150 -17.43 71.66 -38.97
CA ALA A 150 -15.98 71.74 -38.82
C ALA A 150 -15.56 71.30 -37.41
N ASP A 151 -14.33 70.82 -37.29
CA ASP A 151 -13.72 70.52 -36.01
C ASP A 151 -13.47 71.82 -35.24
N VAL A 152 -13.70 71.82 -33.93
CA VAL A 152 -13.53 73.01 -33.09
C VAL A 152 -12.50 72.72 -32.01
N ILE A 153 -11.48 73.57 -31.95
CA ILE A 153 -10.39 73.45 -30.98
C ILE A 153 -10.36 74.73 -30.16
N ILE A 154 -10.43 74.60 -28.84
CA ILE A 154 -10.22 75.68 -27.89
C ILE A 154 -8.90 75.43 -27.17
N ALA A 155 -7.87 76.22 -27.51
CA ALA A 155 -6.52 76.10 -26.97
C ALA A 155 -6.20 77.29 -26.06
N ASN A 156 -6.03 77.03 -24.77
CA ASN A 156 -5.63 78.05 -23.79
C ASN A 156 -4.65 77.47 -22.76
N PRO A 157 -3.34 77.77 -22.89
CA PRO A 157 -2.31 77.26 -21.97
C PRO A 157 -2.49 77.65 -20.50
N ASN A 158 -3.28 78.69 -20.21
CA ASN A 158 -3.53 79.14 -18.85
C ASN A 158 -4.61 78.32 -18.12
N GLY A 159 -5.42 77.55 -18.86
CA GLY A 159 -6.48 76.70 -18.33
C GLY A 159 -7.89 77.03 -18.84
N ILE A 160 -8.75 76.02 -18.77
CA ILE A 160 -10.14 76.06 -19.27
C ILE A 160 -11.08 75.56 -18.17
N SER A 161 -12.17 76.28 -17.91
CA SER A 161 -13.28 75.79 -17.08
C SER A 161 -14.51 75.57 -17.96
N CYS A 162 -15.08 74.37 -17.96
CA CYS A 162 -16.33 74.05 -18.66
C CYS A 162 -17.43 73.74 -17.62
N ASP A 163 -18.48 74.55 -17.55
CA ASP A 163 -19.63 74.33 -16.66
C ASP A 163 -20.94 74.35 -17.45
N GLY A 164 -21.27 73.22 -18.07
CA GLY A 164 -22.38 73.08 -19.00
C GLY A 164 -22.03 73.48 -20.44
N CYS A 165 -20.75 73.39 -20.82
CA CYS A 165 -20.35 73.62 -22.20
C CYS A 165 -20.82 72.49 -23.13
N GLY A 166 -20.90 72.80 -24.44
CA GLY A 166 -21.29 71.86 -25.48
C GLY A 166 -20.99 72.42 -26.86
N PHE A 167 -21.03 71.58 -27.89
CA PHE A 167 -20.76 71.98 -29.26
C PHE A 167 -21.90 71.57 -30.19
N ILE A 168 -22.32 72.47 -31.06
CA ILE A 168 -23.40 72.26 -32.03
C ILE A 168 -22.77 72.25 -33.42
N ASN A 169 -23.11 71.22 -34.21
CA ASN A 169 -22.60 71.04 -35.59
C ASN A 169 -21.06 70.86 -35.66
N THR A 170 -20.50 70.16 -34.68
CA THR A 170 -19.07 69.89 -34.54
C THR A 170 -18.86 68.38 -34.43
N PRO A 171 -18.21 67.72 -35.42
CA PRO A 171 -17.94 66.29 -35.36
C PRO A 171 -16.77 65.95 -34.42
N HIS A 172 -15.74 66.80 -34.33
CA HIS A 172 -14.61 66.65 -33.41
C HIS A 172 -14.38 67.93 -32.62
N ALA A 173 -14.47 67.85 -31.30
CA ALA A 173 -14.17 68.95 -30.40
C ALA A 173 -12.88 68.66 -29.59
N THR A 174 -12.00 69.65 -29.46
CA THR A 174 -10.80 69.55 -28.64
C THR A 174 -10.72 70.70 -27.65
N LEU A 175 -10.63 70.38 -26.36
CA LEU A 175 -10.30 71.34 -25.31
C LEU A 175 -8.86 71.08 -24.90
N THR A 176 -7.97 72.07 -25.04
CA THR A 176 -6.55 71.88 -24.77
C THR A 176 -5.88 73.03 -24.02
N THR A 177 -4.95 72.70 -23.13
CA THR A 177 -3.99 73.67 -22.55
C THR A 177 -2.62 73.59 -23.23
N GLY A 178 -2.52 72.82 -24.32
CA GLY A 178 -1.33 72.78 -25.14
C GLY A 178 -1.27 73.95 -26.14
N VAL A 179 -0.05 74.37 -26.46
CA VAL A 179 0.20 75.33 -27.53
C VAL A 179 0.12 74.59 -28.88
N PRO A 180 -0.65 75.07 -29.87
CA PRO A 180 -0.80 74.40 -31.16
C PRO A 180 0.51 74.37 -31.97
N GLU A 181 0.86 73.19 -32.48
CA GLU A 181 2.02 72.95 -33.35
C GLU A 181 1.58 72.84 -34.81
N ILE A 182 1.85 73.88 -35.61
CA ILE A 182 1.51 73.96 -37.04
C ILE A 182 2.77 73.79 -37.87
N ASP A 183 2.74 72.90 -38.88
CA ASP A 183 3.89 72.65 -39.74
C ASP A 183 4.08 73.71 -40.85
N ALA A 184 5.19 73.62 -41.57
CA ALA A 184 5.51 74.54 -42.67
C ALA A 184 4.49 74.51 -43.83
N SER A 185 3.66 73.47 -43.95
CA SER A 185 2.60 73.36 -44.94
C SER A 185 1.26 73.97 -44.48
N GLY A 186 1.20 74.45 -43.23
CA GLY A 186 0.00 74.96 -42.58
C GLY A 186 -0.90 73.88 -41.98
N PHE A 187 -0.42 72.64 -41.85
CA PHE A 187 -1.18 71.55 -41.22
C PHE A 187 -1.00 71.56 -39.70
N LEU A 188 -2.08 71.33 -38.95
CA LEU A 188 -2.03 71.18 -37.49
C LEU A 188 -1.48 69.80 -37.13
N LYS A 189 -0.25 69.71 -36.63
CA LYS A 189 0.34 68.44 -36.18
C LYS A 189 -0.25 67.99 -34.85
N GLY A 190 -0.43 68.93 -33.92
CA GLY A 190 -0.68 68.58 -32.53
C GLY A 190 -0.63 69.74 -31.56
N PHE A 191 -0.46 69.41 -30.29
CA PHE A 191 -0.33 70.37 -29.20
C PHE A 191 0.82 69.99 -28.26
N GLU A 192 1.63 70.98 -27.90
CA GLU A 192 2.65 70.84 -26.87
C GLU A 192 2.08 71.27 -25.51
N VAL A 193 1.95 70.33 -24.59
CA VAL A 193 1.39 70.55 -23.24
C VAL A 193 2.50 70.65 -22.21
N ARG A 194 2.64 71.83 -21.60
CA ARG A 194 3.59 72.08 -20.48
C ARG A 194 2.92 72.34 -19.13
N GLY A 195 1.65 72.76 -19.13
CA GLY A 195 0.94 73.25 -17.95
C GLY A 195 -0.54 73.49 -18.22
N GLY A 196 -1.19 74.19 -17.28
CA GLY A 196 -2.62 74.48 -17.31
C GLY A 196 -3.49 73.31 -16.86
N ASP A 197 -4.72 73.62 -16.45
CA ASP A 197 -5.74 72.65 -16.06
C ASP A 197 -7.04 72.83 -16.86
N ILE A 198 -7.76 71.74 -17.08
CA ILE A 198 -9.14 71.74 -17.57
C ILE A 198 -10.06 71.26 -16.46
N THR A 199 -11.03 72.08 -16.06
CA THR A 199 -12.00 71.73 -15.02
C THR A 199 -13.41 71.66 -15.60
N PHE A 200 -14.05 70.50 -15.52
CA PHE A 200 -15.48 70.32 -15.75
C PHE A 200 -16.23 70.58 -14.45
N GLY A 201 -16.91 71.71 -14.36
CA GLY A 201 -17.65 72.18 -13.18
C GLY A 201 -18.88 71.33 -12.85
N ALA A 202 -19.68 71.79 -11.89
CA ALA A 202 -20.81 71.04 -11.35
C ALA A 202 -21.89 70.67 -12.39
N LYS A 203 -22.09 71.48 -13.43
CA LYS A 203 -23.01 71.16 -14.54
C LYS A 203 -22.40 70.20 -15.57
N GLY A 204 -21.10 69.93 -15.48
CA GLY A 204 -20.39 69.01 -16.35
C GLY A 204 -20.45 69.40 -17.83
N ALA A 205 -20.53 68.40 -18.72
CA ALA A 205 -20.69 68.60 -20.16
C ALA A 205 -21.48 67.46 -20.80
N ASN A 206 -22.33 67.77 -21.78
CA ASN A 206 -23.07 66.76 -22.54
C ASN A 206 -22.76 66.89 -24.03
N PHE A 207 -21.89 66.00 -24.51
CA PHE A 207 -21.50 65.84 -25.90
C PHE A 207 -22.15 64.61 -26.55
N PHE A 208 -23.09 63.94 -25.87
CA PHE A 208 -23.63 62.66 -26.32
C PHE A 208 -24.94 62.79 -27.11
N SER A 209 -25.78 63.77 -26.78
CA SER A 209 -27.20 63.78 -27.18
C SER A 209 -27.71 65.14 -27.67
N GLY A 210 -28.84 65.09 -28.39
CA GLY A 210 -29.51 66.28 -28.92
C GLY A 210 -28.71 66.96 -30.03
N LYS A 211 -28.88 68.28 -30.15
CA LYS A 211 -28.14 69.09 -31.13
C LYS A 211 -26.67 69.34 -30.73
N GLY A 212 -26.30 68.93 -29.52
CA GLY A 212 -24.97 69.07 -28.93
C GLY A 212 -24.06 67.83 -29.07
N ALA A 213 -24.48 66.84 -29.87
CA ALA A 213 -23.75 65.59 -30.03
C ALA A 213 -22.45 65.82 -30.82
N VAL A 214 -21.34 65.29 -30.29
CA VAL A 214 -20.00 65.33 -30.89
C VAL A 214 -19.52 63.90 -31.04
N ASP A 215 -18.95 63.56 -32.20
CA ASP A 215 -18.48 62.19 -32.46
C ASP A 215 -17.19 61.90 -31.69
N ILE A 216 -16.24 62.84 -31.68
CA ILE A 216 -14.96 62.72 -30.97
C ILE A 216 -14.75 63.94 -30.07
N VAL A 217 -14.44 63.70 -28.81
CA VAL A 217 -14.06 64.75 -27.84
C VAL A 217 -12.68 64.43 -27.31
N ASP A 218 -11.71 65.29 -27.59
CA ASP A 218 -10.38 65.20 -27.00
C ASP A 218 -10.16 66.28 -25.94
N ILE A 219 -9.74 65.85 -24.76
CA ILE A 219 -9.40 66.70 -23.61
C ILE A 219 -7.90 66.54 -23.37
N VAL A 220 -7.13 67.59 -23.65
CA VAL A 220 -5.66 67.52 -23.71
C VAL A 220 -5.05 68.57 -22.78
N SER A 221 -4.59 68.19 -21.60
CA SER A 221 -4.11 69.16 -20.61
C SER A 221 -3.05 68.58 -19.68
N ARG A 222 -2.36 69.41 -18.88
CA ARG A 222 -1.49 68.84 -17.85
C ARG A 222 -2.31 68.19 -16.74
N THR A 223 -3.38 68.84 -16.29
CA THR A 223 -4.34 68.25 -15.33
C THR A 223 -5.78 68.41 -15.78
N VAL A 224 -6.63 67.43 -15.47
CA VAL A 224 -8.05 67.43 -15.77
C VAL A 224 -8.84 67.12 -14.51
N HIS A 225 -9.80 67.99 -14.19
CA HIS A 225 -10.69 67.84 -13.04
C HIS A 225 -12.12 67.59 -13.51
N PHE A 226 -12.75 66.53 -13.00
CA PHE A 226 -14.15 66.22 -13.25
C PHE A 226 -14.96 66.46 -11.97
N GLU A 227 -15.58 67.63 -11.86
CA GLU A 227 -16.42 68.02 -10.72
C GLU A 227 -17.92 67.77 -10.97
N GLY A 228 -18.32 67.54 -12.22
CA GLY A 228 -19.66 67.16 -12.64
C GLY A 228 -19.62 66.16 -13.81
N ALA A 229 -20.78 65.63 -14.20
CA ALA A 229 -20.87 64.54 -15.15
C ALA A 229 -20.49 64.96 -16.58
N VAL A 230 -19.64 64.17 -17.24
CA VAL A 230 -19.27 64.36 -18.65
C VAL A 230 -19.74 63.17 -19.47
N ALA A 231 -20.52 63.46 -20.53
CA ALA A 231 -21.05 62.46 -21.44
C ALA A 231 -20.63 62.72 -22.90
N GLY A 232 -20.30 61.70 -23.70
CA GLY A 232 -19.90 61.85 -25.11
C GLY A 232 -19.93 60.53 -25.90
N LYS A 233 -19.65 60.53 -27.21
CA LYS A 233 -19.55 59.28 -27.97
C LYS A 233 -18.17 58.65 -27.83
N ASP A 234 -17.12 59.26 -28.38
CA ASP A 234 -15.72 58.90 -28.14
C ASP A 234 -15.07 60.01 -27.33
N ILE A 235 -14.68 59.71 -26.08
CA ILE A 235 -13.94 60.64 -25.23
C ILE A 235 -12.50 60.17 -25.05
N GLY A 236 -11.56 60.96 -25.57
CA GLY A 236 -10.14 60.85 -25.32
C GLY A 236 -9.69 61.88 -24.29
N VAL A 237 -8.98 61.45 -23.25
CA VAL A 237 -8.33 62.34 -22.29
C VAL A 237 -6.84 62.03 -22.27
N SER A 238 -6.03 63.00 -22.66
CA SER A 238 -4.57 62.92 -22.61
C SER A 238 -4.06 63.94 -21.60
N ALA A 239 -3.58 63.45 -20.47
CA ALA A 239 -3.20 64.24 -19.32
C ALA A 239 -1.70 64.10 -19.01
N GLY A 240 -1.10 65.19 -18.50
CA GLY A 240 0.33 65.30 -18.21
C GLY A 240 1.07 66.15 -19.24
N THR A 241 2.40 66.16 -19.15
CA THR A 241 3.25 66.94 -20.05
C THR A 241 3.67 66.11 -21.26
N GLY A 242 3.51 66.66 -22.47
CA GLY A 242 3.80 65.92 -23.68
C GLY A 242 3.46 66.63 -24.98
N HIS A 243 3.86 66.03 -26.09
CA HIS A 243 3.36 66.34 -27.42
C HIS A 243 2.17 65.44 -27.74
N PHE A 244 1.00 66.03 -27.90
CA PHE A 244 -0.20 65.32 -28.36
C PHE A 244 -0.30 65.44 -29.89
N ASP A 245 -0.30 64.31 -30.59
CA ASP A 245 -0.50 64.27 -32.04
C ASP A 245 -2.01 64.27 -32.37
N TYR A 246 -2.45 65.26 -33.13
CA TYR A 246 -3.87 65.50 -33.40
C TYR A 246 -4.51 64.42 -34.26
N ALA A 247 -3.76 63.84 -35.21
CA ALA A 247 -4.27 62.84 -36.13
C ALA A 247 -4.39 61.44 -35.48
N SER A 248 -3.37 61.03 -34.73
CA SER A 248 -3.30 59.70 -34.09
C SER A 248 -3.92 59.66 -32.69
N ARG A 249 -4.18 60.82 -32.08
CA ARG A 249 -4.72 60.95 -30.71
C ARG A 249 -3.84 60.24 -29.67
N GLN A 250 -2.53 60.43 -29.80
CA GLN A 250 -1.52 59.87 -28.91
C GLN A 250 -0.71 60.99 -28.26
N MET A 251 -0.37 60.81 -26.99
CA MET A 251 0.49 61.71 -26.24
C MET A 251 1.87 61.09 -26.06
N LYS A 252 2.91 61.80 -26.47
CA LYS A 252 4.32 61.46 -26.24
C LYS A 252 4.87 62.33 -25.12
N GLU A 253 5.40 61.71 -24.07
CA GLU A 253 5.87 62.40 -22.88
C GLU A 253 7.01 63.42 -23.18
N LEU A 254 6.98 64.54 -22.44
CA LEU A 254 8.10 65.47 -22.29
C LEU A 254 8.89 65.12 -21.00
N THR A 255 10.21 64.97 -21.10
CA THR A 255 11.08 64.70 -19.93
C THR A 255 11.48 65.98 -19.19
N ASP A 256 11.79 65.87 -17.88
CA ASP A 256 12.40 66.92 -17.04
C ASP A 256 11.57 68.19 -16.77
N ILE A 257 10.33 68.06 -16.29
CA ILE A 257 9.53 69.18 -15.77
C ILE A 257 9.32 69.04 -14.26
N THR A 258 9.59 70.10 -13.48
CA THR A 258 9.44 70.12 -12.02
C THR A 258 7.98 70.41 -11.58
N GLY A 259 7.62 70.04 -10.34
CA GLY A 259 6.31 70.35 -9.75
C GLY A 259 5.15 69.45 -10.20
N LYS A 260 5.36 68.13 -10.21
CA LYS A 260 4.37 67.14 -10.66
C LYS A 260 3.14 67.01 -9.72
N PRO A 261 1.90 66.91 -10.26
CA PRO A 261 0.72 66.60 -9.47
C PRO A 261 0.69 65.12 -9.05
N GLU A 262 -0.09 64.78 -8.01
CA GLU A 262 -0.30 63.37 -7.63
C GLU A 262 -1.17 62.65 -8.67
N TYR A 263 -2.22 63.30 -9.17
CA TYR A 263 -3.13 62.80 -10.19
C TYR A 263 -3.26 63.80 -11.33
N ALA A 264 -3.04 63.37 -12.57
CA ALA A 264 -3.24 64.18 -13.77
C ALA A 264 -4.72 64.23 -14.16
N ILE A 265 -5.48 63.20 -13.77
CA ILE A 265 -6.93 63.14 -13.96
C ILE A 265 -7.55 62.87 -12.59
N ASP A 266 -8.37 63.79 -12.10
CA ASP A 266 -9.01 63.69 -10.78
C ASP A 266 -10.51 64.02 -10.86
N GLY A 267 -11.35 63.03 -10.63
CA GLY A 267 -12.80 63.15 -10.61
C GLY A 267 -13.38 63.07 -9.21
N SER A 268 -14.23 64.05 -8.86
CA SER A 268 -14.92 64.16 -7.58
C SER A 268 -15.98 63.08 -7.39
N ALA A 269 -16.68 63.11 -6.25
CA ALA A 269 -17.81 62.22 -5.99
C ALA A 269 -19.04 62.50 -6.88
N LEU A 270 -19.02 63.56 -7.70
CA LEU A 270 -20.08 63.94 -8.65
C LEU A 270 -19.60 63.85 -10.12
N GLY A 271 -18.30 63.67 -10.36
CA GLY A 271 -17.68 63.65 -11.68
C GLY A 271 -17.75 62.29 -12.38
N ALA A 272 -18.94 61.87 -12.79
CA ALA A 272 -19.09 60.67 -13.62
C ALA A 272 -18.57 60.91 -15.05
N LEU A 273 -17.99 59.89 -15.68
CA LEU A 273 -17.56 59.94 -17.08
C LEU A 273 -18.25 58.82 -17.86
N GLN A 274 -19.07 59.18 -18.85
CA GLN A 274 -19.85 58.22 -19.63
C GLN A 274 -19.65 58.44 -21.12
N ALA A 275 -19.32 57.40 -21.87
CA ALA A 275 -19.25 57.50 -23.32
C ALA A 275 -19.57 56.19 -24.03
N ASP A 276 -19.63 56.17 -25.36
CA ASP A 276 -19.59 54.92 -26.12
C ASP A 276 -18.20 54.29 -26.01
N GLN A 277 -17.14 55.08 -26.16
CA GLN A 277 -15.74 54.70 -25.95
C GLN A 277 -15.00 55.71 -25.08
N ILE A 278 -14.12 55.22 -24.20
CA ILE A 278 -13.32 56.06 -23.30
C ILE A 278 -11.86 55.64 -23.41
N LYS A 279 -10.98 56.61 -23.70
CA LYS A 279 -9.52 56.44 -23.65
C LYS A 279 -8.90 57.49 -22.74
N LEU A 280 -8.28 57.08 -21.65
CA LEU A 280 -7.60 57.95 -20.69
C LEU A 280 -6.10 57.60 -20.68
N VAL A 281 -5.24 58.58 -20.90
CA VAL A 281 -3.79 58.42 -20.86
C VAL A 281 -3.18 59.50 -19.97
N ALA A 282 -2.48 59.09 -18.91
CA ALA A 282 -1.65 59.96 -18.09
C ALA A 282 -0.17 59.62 -18.31
N THR A 283 0.57 60.49 -19.01
CA THR A 283 1.94 60.18 -19.48
C THR A 283 3.05 60.64 -18.54
N GLU A 284 2.81 61.65 -17.69
CA GLU A 284 3.84 62.21 -16.80
C GLU A 284 4.29 61.16 -15.75
N GLN A 285 5.60 60.88 -15.67
CA GLN A 285 6.15 59.88 -14.76
C GLN A 285 5.72 60.06 -13.29
N GLY A 286 5.20 58.98 -12.72
CA GLY A 286 4.69 58.85 -11.36
C GLY A 286 3.29 59.42 -11.15
N VAL A 287 2.66 60.01 -12.16
CA VAL A 287 1.37 60.69 -12.04
C VAL A 287 0.21 59.74 -12.29
N GLY A 288 -0.79 59.77 -11.41
CA GLY A 288 -1.91 58.83 -11.41
C GLY A 288 -3.21 59.33 -12.03
N VAL A 289 -4.23 58.49 -11.94
CA VAL A 289 -5.63 58.80 -12.26
C VAL A 289 -6.52 58.42 -11.08
N ARG A 290 -7.40 59.32 -10.65
CA ARG A 290 -8.39 59.07 -9.59
C ARG A 290 -9.78 59.45 -10.06
N MET A 291 -10.74 58.51 -9.97
CA MET A 291 -12.15 58.76 -10.26
C MET A 291 -13.00 58.22 -9.12
N ARG A 292 -13.63 59.12 -8.36
CA ARG A 292 -14.48 58.76 -7.20
C ARG A 292 -15.94 58.49 -7.58
N HIS A 293 -16.32 58.74 -8.83
CA HIS A 293 -17.59 58.33 -9.43
C HIS A 293 -17.34 57.32 -10.55
N ASP A 294 -18.42 56.67 -10.96
CA ASP A 294 -18.52 55.70 -12.03
C ASP A 294 -17.97 56.22 -13.38
N MET A 295 -17.23 55.34 -14.05
CA MET A 295 -16.87 55.48 -15.47
C MET A 295 -17.55 54.37 -16.28
N ALA A 296 -18.16 54.70 -17.41
CA ALA A 296 -18.87 53.73 -18.24
C ALA A 296 -18.65 53.95 -19.73
N ALA A 297 -18.07 52.96 -20.41
CA ALA A 297 -18.05 52.84 -21.86
C ALA A 297 -19.22 51.95 -22.31
N ASN A 298 -20.30 52.56 -22.79
CA ASN A 298 -21.61 51.92 -22.99
C ASN A 298 -21.71 51.06 -24.26
N ALA A 299 -20.83 51.26 -25.26
CA ALA A 299 -20.85 50.51 -26.52
C ALA A 299 -19.50 49.84 -26.85
N GLY A 300 -18.37 50.45 -26.48
CA GLY A 300 -17.02 49.96 -26.77
C GLY A 300 -16.15 49.83 -25.52
N GLN A 301 -14.83 49.91 -25.73
CA GLN A 301 -13.84 49.64 -24.70
C GLN A 301 -13.58 50.88 -23.83
N LEU A 302 -13.28 50.64 -22.55
CA LEU A 302 -12.65 51.62 -21.66
C LEU A 302 -11.17 51.28 -21.54
N GLN A 303 -10.30 52.15 -22.03
CA GLN A 303 -8.85 52.01 -21.90
C GLN A 303 -8.29 53.12 -21.01
N LEU A 304 -7.53 52.75 -19.97
CA LEU A 304 -6.88 53.68 -19.07
C LEU A 304 -5.44 53.26 -18.83
N SER A 305 -4.50 54.11 -19.21
CA SER A 305 -3.07 53.93 -18.92
C SER A 305 -2.55 55.12 -18.12
N ALA A 306 -1.89 54.86 -17.01
CA ALA A 306 -1.19 55.88 -16.22
C ALA A 306 0.20 55.37 -15.83
N ASP A 307 1.17 56.25 -15.71
CA ASP A 307 2.43 55.85 -15.07
C ASP A 307 2.22 55.56 -13.58
N GLY A 308 1.55 56.47 -12.87
CA GLY A 308 1.29 56.40 -11.44
C GLY A 308 0.08 55.55 -11.04
N LYS A 309 -0.46 55.85 -9.85
CA LYS A 309 -1.55 55.08 -9.22
C LYS A 309 -2.88 55.28 -9.95
N ILE A 310 -3.63 54.21 -10.15
CA ILE A 310 -5.01 54.25 -10.65
C ILE A 310 -5.95 53.98 -9.47
N SER A 311 -6.90 54.87 -9.19
CA SER A 311 -7.86 54.75 -8.08
C SER A 311 -9.28 55.04 -8.56
N LEU A 312 -10.08 53.99 -8.76
CA LEU A 312 -11.40 54.07 -9.39
C LEU A 312 -12.49 53.59 -8.42
N LYS A 313 -13.71 54.07 -8.60
CA LYS A 313 -14.88 53.51 -7.91
C LYS A 313 -15.47 52.36 -8.72
N ASN A 314 -16.40 52.65 -9.63
CA ASN A 314 -17.02 51.66 -10.49
C ASN A 314 -16.60 51.90 -11.95
N VAL A 315 -16.29 50.82 -12.66
CA VAL A 315 -15.85 50.85 -14.06
C VAL A 315 -16.68 49.84 -14.84
N PHE A 316 -17.26 50.29 -15.95
CA PHE A 316 -17.98 49.43 -16.87
C PHE A 316 -17.48 49.65 -18.31
N GLY A 317 -17.32 48.56 -19.05
CA GLY A 317 -17.03 48.61 -20.49
C GLY A 317 -17.78 47.54 -21.27
N HIS A 318 -18.57 47.94 -22.26
CA HIS A 318 -19.31 47.00 -23.10
C HIS A 318 -18.37 46.20 -24.04
N GLY A 319 -17.37 46.86 -24.63
CA GLY A 319 -16.38 46.25 -25.53
C GLY A 319 -15.11 45.76 -24.83
N GLY A 320 -14.98 45.96 -23.53
CA GLY A 320 -13.82 45.57 -22.73
C GLY A 320 -13.39 46.64 -21.73
N VAL A 321 -12.56 46.28 -20.76
CA VAL A 321 -11.88 47.22 -19.86
C VAL A 321 -10.40 46.88 -19.81
N VAL A 322 -9.54 47.86 -20.08
CA VAL A 322 -8.08 47.72 -19.98
C VAL A 322 -7.52 48.79 -19.06
N LEU A 323 -6.91 48.38 -17.94
CA LEU A 323 -6.30 49.27 -16.94
C LEU A 323 -4.81 48.95 -16.81
N GLN A 324 -3.94 49.95 -17.01
CA GLN A 324 -2.48 49.77 -16.94
C GLN A 324 -1.84 50.83 -16.05
N SER A 325 -1.28 50.42 -14.90
CA SER A 325 -0.42 51.26 -14.04
C SER A 325 1.05 50.86 -14.23
N LYS A 326 1.84 51.72 -14.87
CA LYS A 326 3.21 51.35 -15.31
C LYS A 326 4.24 51.31 -14.17
N SER A 327 4.04 52.07 -13.09
CA SER A 327 5.01 52.18 -11.99
C SER A 327 4.41 52.01 -10.59
N LYS A 328 3.08 51.92 -10.46
CA LYS A 328 2.36 51.86 -9.16
C LYS A 328 1.27 50.78 -9.16
N SER A 329 0.16 51.06 -8.48
CA SER A 329 -0.91 50.14 -8.10
C SER A 329 -2.23 50.53 -8.76
N VAL A 330 -3.13 49.55 -8.90
CA VAL A 330 -4.53 49.74 -9.28
C VAL A 330 -5.41 49.47 -8.07
N LEU A 331 -6.29 50.41 -7.72
CA LEU A 331 -7.34 50.26 -6.72
C LEU A 331 -8.69 50.52 -7.40
N ALA A 332 -9.60 49.56 -7.38
CA ALA A 332 -10.97 49.77 -7.86
C ALA A 332 -12.00 49.09 -6.96
N LYS A 333 -13.18 49.69 -6.81
CA LYS A 333 -14.28 49.02 -6.10
C LYS A 333 -14.89 47.93 -6.97
N SER A 334 -15.37 48.29 -8.16
CA SER A 334 -15.98 47.34 -9.09
C SER A 334 -15.48 47.56 -10.52
N VAL A 335 -15.06 46.49 -11.19
CA VAL A 335 -14.68 46.52 -12.61
C VAL A 335 -15.49 45.45 -13.35
N THR A 336 -16.30 45.86 -14.32
CA THR A 336 -17.20 44.95 -15.04
C THR A 336 -17.12 45.13 -16.55
N SER A 337 -17.27 44.04 -17.31
CA SER A 337 -17.30 44.10 -18.77
C SER A 337 -18.22 43.05 -19.40
N LYS A 338 -18.80 43.40 -20.55
CA LYS A 338 -19.53 42.47 -21.44
C LYS A 338 -18.64 41.69 -22.41
N LYS A 339 -17.34 41.96 -22.39
CA LYS A 339 -16.32 41.23 -23.16
C LYS A 339 -15.18 40.83 -22.23
N HIS A 340 -14.03 41.47 -22.31
CA HIS A 340 -12.84 41.08 -21.55
C HIS A 340 -12.44 42.17 -20.54
N ILE A 341 -11.69 41.76 -19.52
CA ILE A 341 -11.02 42.67 -18.59
C ILE A 341 -9.53 42.33 -18.58
N GLU A 342 -8.68 43.34 -18.76
CA GLU A 342 -7.23 43.24 -18.56
C GLU A 342 -6.78 44.32 -17.59
N ILE A 343 -6.18 43.92 -16.47
CA ILE A 343 -5.65 44.83 -15.45
C ILE A 343 -4.20 44.45 -15.20
N ALA A 344 -3.28 45.39 -15.41
CA ALA A 344 -1.87 45.21 -15.10
C ALA A 344 -1.35 46.37 -14.25
N ALA A 345 -0.67 46.04 -13.15
CA ALA A 345 -0.01 47.03 -12.30
C ALA A 345 1.40 46.58 -11.94
N LYS A 346 2.33 47.54 -11.83
CA LYS A 346 3.70 47.23 -11.44
C LYS A 346 3.83 46.78 -9.98
N LYS A 347 2.92 47.27 -9.13
CA LYS A 347 2.80 46.93 -7.70
C LYS A 347 1.46 46.21 -7.46
N ASP A 348 0.73 46.62 -6.44
CA ASP A 348 -0.48 45.95 -5.99
C ASP A 348 -1.67 46.18 -6.92
N VAL A 349 -2.56 45.20 -6.97
CA VAL A 349 -3.90 45.34 -7.53
C VAL A 349 -4.90 45.01 -6.41
N THR A 350 -5.78 45.95 -6.09
CA THR A 350 -6.81 45.77 -5.05
C THR A 350 -8.19 46.06 -5.62
N LEU A 351 -9.04 45.04 -5.61
CA LEU A 351 -10.40 45.07 -6.15
C LEU A 351 -11.41 44.63 -5.07
N GLU A 352 -12.62 45.19 -5.04
CA GLU A 352 -13.71 44.55 -4.27
C GLU A 352 -14.49 43.56 -5.14
N MET A 353 -14.77 43.88 -6.41
CA MET A 353 -15.46 43.00 -7.34
C MET A 353 -14.90 43.15 -8.76
N VAL A 354 -14.78 42.04 -9.47
CA VAL A 354 -14.39 42.04 -10.89
C VAL A 354 -15.17 40.98 -11.67
N GLY A 355 -15.67 41.35 -12.85
CA GLY A 355 -16.54 40.45 -13.62
C GLY A 355 -16.52 40.69 -15.13
N ALA A 356 -16.15 39.70 -15.91
CA ALA A 356 -16.20 39.73 -17.37
C ALA A 356 -17.16 38.65 -17.92
N ASP A 357 -17.99 38.97 -18.91
CA ASP A 357 -18.79 37.96 -19.63
C ASP A 357 -17.91 37.11 -20.58
N GLY A 358 -16.69 37.54 -20.90
CA GLY A 358 -15.62 36.80 -21.58
C GLY A 358 -14.40 36.67 -20.67
N ASP A 359 -13.18 36.79 -21.21
CA ASP A 359 -11.94 36.53 -20.46
C ASP A 359 -11.59 37.60 -19.41
N LEU A 360 -11.00 37.16 -18.29
CA LEU A 360 -10.50 38.02 -17.22
C LEU A 360 -9.01 37.77 -16.99
N LYS A 361 -8.19 38.82 -17.15
CA LYS A 361 -6.77 38.81 -16.82
C LYS A 361 -6.42 39.91 -15.82
N VAL A 362 -5.76 39.54 -14.72
CA VAL A 362 -5.28 40.48 -13.71
C VAL A 362 -3.86 40.13 -13.28
N GLU A 363 -2.94 41.08 -13.42
CA GLU A 363 -1.52 40.91 -13.11
C GLU A 363 -1.03 42.00 -12.14
N ALA A 364 -0.48 41.56 -11.00
CA ALA A 364 0.30 42.37 -10.07
C ALA A 364 1.80 42.00 -10.19
N GLN A 365 2.56 42.76 -10.96
CA GLN A 365 3.93 42.37 -11.38
C GLN A 365 4.98 42.35 -10.27
N GLY A 366 4.65 42.78 -9.06
CA GLY A 366 5.61 42.84 -7.95
C GLY A 366 5.00 43.21 -6.60
N GLY A 367 3.68 43.12 -6.47
CA GLY A 367 2.95 43.42 -5.24
C GLY A 367 1.74 42.52 -5.09
N LEU A 368 0.96 42.73 -4.05
CA LEU A 368 -0.19 41.87 -3.70
C LEU A 368 -1.32 42.03 -4.72
N LEU A 369 -1.87 40.91 -5.18
CA LEU A 369 -3.21 40.87 -5.80
C LEU A 369 -4.26 40.54 -4.74
N SER A 370 -5.17 41.47 -4.48
CA SER A 370 -6.24 41.32 -3.50
C SER A 370 -7.62 41.56 -4.13
N ILE A 371 -8.51 40.57 -4.04
CA ILE A 371 -9.91 40.67 -4.47
C ILE A 371 -10.80 40.30 -3.28
N ALA A 372 -11.37 41.32 -2.63
CA ALA A 372 -12.11 41.14 -1.37
C ALA A 372 -13.50 40.50 -1.55
N GLY A 373 -14.05 40.51 -2.76
CA GLY A 373 -15.32 39.88 -3.11
C GLY A 373 -15.14 38.81 -4.17
N LYS A 374 -16.13 38.68 -5.07
CA LYS A 374 -16.13 37.65 -6.12
C LYS A 374 -15.44 38.16 -7.39
N ALA A 375 -14.59 37.32 -7.98
CA ALA A 375 -14.15 37.45 -9.36
C ALA A 375 -14.93 36.48 -10.25
N THR A 376 -15.40 36.95 -11.41
CA THR A 376 -16.14 36.12 -12.37
C THR A 376 -15.64 36.31 -13.80
N SER A 377 -15.59 35.22 -14.55
CA SER A 377 -15.27 35.18 -15.97
C SER A 377 -16.27 34.28 -16.68
N GLY A 378 -16.82 34.71 -17.82
CA GLY A 378 -17.57 33.82 -18.70
C GLY A 378 -16.66 33.04 -19.67
N GLY A 379 -15.40 33.47 -19.82
CA GLY A 379 -14.33 32.77 -20.53
C GLY A 379 -13.26 32.28 -19.56
N ASN A 380 -11.99 32.42 -19.94
CA ASN A 380 -10.84 32.04 -19.09
C ASN A 380 -10.58 33.08 -18.00
N MET A 381 -9.98 32.65 -16.90
CA MET A 381 -9.54 33.53 -15.82
C MET A 381 -8.05 33.32 -15.53
N GLU A 382 -7.26 34.38 -15.69
CA GLU A 382 -5.82 34.41 -15.40
C GLU A 382 -5.54 35.45 -14.32
N LEU A 383 -5.14 35.01 -13.13
CA LEU A 383 -4.74 35.90 -12.03
C LEU A 383 -3.28 35.61 -11.66
N SER A 384 -2.44 36.64 -11.65
CA SER A 384 -1.03 36.48 -11.32
C SER A 384 -0.48 37.58 -10.41
N SER A 385 0.45 37.18 -9.55
CA SER A 385 1.19 38.04 -8.65
C SER A 385 2.59 37.47 -8.42
N LEU A 386 3.65 38.29 -8.54
CA LEU A 386 4.99 37.85 -8.11
C LEU A 386 5.18 37.86 -6.59
N ASP A 387 4.22 38.40 -5.84
CA ASP A 387 4.15 38.34 -4.38
C ASP A 387 3.01 37.38 -3.98
N ALA A 388 2.16 37.74 -3.02
CA ALA A 388 1.02 36.92 -2.63
C ALA A 388 -0.25 37.24 -3.43
N MET A 389 -1.25 36.35 -3.31
CA MET A 389 -2.62 36.57 -3.76
C MET A 389 -3.62 36.29 -2.64
N LYS A 390 -4.63 37.16 -2.50
CA LYS A 390 -5.76 36.98 -1.59
C LYS A 390 -7.07 37.20 -2.34
N VAL A 391 -7.87 36.16 -2.51
CA VAL A 391 -9.14 36.23 -3.23
C VAL A 391 -10.25 35.50 -2.47
N SER A 392 -11.41 36.13 -2.35
CA SER A 392 -12.52 35.55 -1.58
C SER A 392 -13.40 34.57 -2.36
N GLY A 393 -13.42 34.60 -3.70
CA GLY A 393 -14.15 33.59 -4.47
C GLY A 393 -14.03 33.78 -5.97
N LEU A 394 -13.96 32.67 -6.70
CA LEU A 394 -13.69 32.64 -8.13
C LEU A 394 -14.73 31.78 -8.85
N GLY A 395 -15.19 32.24 -10.01
CA GLY A 395 -16.05 31.47 -10.90
C GLY A 395 -15.71 31.75 -12.35
N SER A 396 -15.40 30.70 -13.12
CA SER A 396 -15.02 30.78 -14.53
C SER A 396 -15.87 29.84 -15.37
N GLY A 397 -16.40 30.33 -16.49
CA GLY A 397 -17.07 29.52 -17.52
C GLY A 397 -16.11 28.70 -18.38
N ALA A 398 -14.81 28.80 -18.15
CA ALA A 398 -13.78 27.97 -18.74
C ALA A 398 -12.68 27.69 -17.70
N ASP A 399 -11.40 27.85 -18.07
CA ASP A 399 -10.27 27.54 -17.19
C ASP A 399 -10.03 28.64 -16.15
N ILE A 400 -9.41 28.27 -15.03
CA ILE A 400 -8.82 29.18 -14.04
C ILE A 400 -7.33 28.87 -13.92
N ALA A 401 -6.48 29.88 -14.11
CA ALA A 401 -5.04 29.82 -13.88
C ALA A 401 -4.63 30.88 -12.85
N LEU A 402 -4.04 30.43 -11.74
CA LEU A 402 -3.56 31.25 -10.63
C LEU A 402 -2.06 31.05 -10.46
N GLU A 403 -1.29 32.14 -10.49
CA GLU A 403 0.17 32.11 -10.33
C GLU A 403 0.60 33.11 -9.24
N ALA A 404 0.99 32.62 -8.06
CA ALA A 404 1.49 33.44 -6.95
C ALA A 404 2.98 33.16 -6.70
N GLY A 405 3.82 34.19 -6.61
CA GLY A 405 5.22 34.05 -6.21
C GLY A 405 5.39 33.74 -4.71
N GLY A 406 4.39 34.07 -3.89
CA GLY A 406 4.29 33.76 -2.46
C GLY A 406 3.02 32.96 -2.14
N ASP A 407 2.32 33.32 -1.06
CA ASP A 407 1.11 32.62 -0.63
C ASP A 407 -0.09 32.87 -1.56
N LEU A 408 -0.90 31.85 -1.79
CA LEU A 408 -2.19 31.90 -2.45
C LEU A 408 -3.31 31.61 -1.44
N ARG A 409 -4.08 32.63 -1.05
CA ARG A 409 -5.23 32.51 -0.14
C ARG A 409 -6.55 32.67 -0.87
N LEU A 410 -7.35 31.61 -0.87
CA LEU A 410 -8.65 31.46 -1.52
C LEU A 410 -9.72 31.28 -0.43
N GLU A 411 -10.26 32.38 0.11
CA GLU A 411 -11.11 32.35 1.31
C GLU A 411 -12.52 31.76 1.09
N GLY A 412 -12.93 31.57 -0.16
CA GLY A 412 -14.23 30.99 -0.50
C GLY A 412 -14.13 29.90 -1.55
N VAL A 413 -15.16 29.81 -2.39
CA VAL A 413 -15.29 28.74 -3.37
C VAL A 413 -14.63 29.15 -4.69
N VAL A 414 -13.88 28.24 -5.28
CA VAL A 414 -13.30 28.35 -6.62
C VAL A 414 -13.94 27.30 -7.52
N LEU A 415 -14.63 27.75 -8.56
CA LEU A 415 -15.30 26.88 -9.53
C LEU A 415 -14.81 27.21 -10.95
N ALA A 416 -14.18 26.24 -11.60
CA ALA A 416 -13.87 26.29 -13.03
C ALA A 416 -14.76 25.28 -13.76
N GLU A 417 -15.42 25.70 -14.84
CA GLU A 417 -16.11 24.78 -15.76
C GLU A 417 -15.09 23.94 -16.56
N GLY A 418 -13.89 24.49 -16.79
CA GLY A 418 -12.72 23.79 -17.33
C GLY A 418 -11.70 23.38 -16.26
N ASN A 419 -10.42 23.48 -16.57
CA ASN A 419 -9.32 23.13 -15.67
C ASN A 419 -9.09 24.20 -14.60
N LEU A 420 -8.69 23.77 -13.42
CA LEU A 420 -8.22 24.63 -12.34
C LEU A 420 -6.73 24.40 -12.09
N LYS A 421 -5.91 25.39 -12.43
CA LYS A 421 -4.49 25.43 -12.15
C LYS A 421 -4.18 26.49 -11.11
N ALA A 422 -3.52 26.12 -10.02
CA ALA A 422 -3.13 27.05 -8.97
C ALA A 422 -1.72 26.76 -8.44
N HIS A 423 -0.78 27.63 -8.80
CA HIS A 423 0.63 27.50 -8.47
C HIS A 423 1.04 28.63 -7.52
N ALA A 424 1.77 28.28 -6.47
CA ALA A 424 2.20 29.19 -5.43
C ALA A 424 3.67 28.92 -5.04
N GLY A 425 4.45 29.98 -4.84
CA GLY A 425 5.78 29.86 -4.23
C GLY A 425 5.71 29.54 -2.74
N GLY A 426 4.66 30.00 -2.06
CA GLY A 426 4.35 29.72 -0.65
C GLY A 426 3.13 28.80 -0.48
N ASP A 427 2.35 29.00 0.57
CA ASP A 427 1.19 28.16 0.89
C ASP A 427 0.03 28.35 -0.10
N ILE A 428 -0.70 27.27 -0.39
CA ILE A 428 -2.04 27.32 -0.98
C ILE A 428 -3.05 27.07 0.14
N GLN A 429 -3.93 28.04 0.42
CA GLN A 429 -4.99 27.92 1.42
C GLN A 429 -6.34 28.11 0.74
N ALA A 430 -7.23 27.12 0.80
CA ALA A 430 -8.53 27.17 0.13
C ALA A 430 -9.66 26.55 0.95
N GLY A 431 -10.89 27.00 0.70
CA GLY A 431 -12.09 26.30 1.17
C GLY A 431 -12.41 25.10 0.27
N LEU A 432 -13.05 25.39 -0.86
CA LEU A 432 -13.45 24.41 -1.87
C LEU A 432 -12.87 24.81 -3.22
N LEU A 433 -12.14 23.88 -3.85
CA LEU A 433 -11.57 24.00 -5.18
C LEU A 433 -12.24 22.97 -6.08
N ALA A 434 -12.77 23.40 -7.23
CA ALA A 434 -13.35 22.49 -8.20
C ALA A 434 -12.98 22.84 -9.64
N GLY A 435 -12.49 21.84 -10.38
CA GLY A 435 -12.28 21.86 -11.83
C GLY A 435 -13.28 20.94 -12.53
N GLY A 436 -13.77 21.35 -13.70
CA GLY A 436 -14.73 20.58 -14.48
C GLY A 436 -16.15 20.64 -13.95
N VAL A 437 -16.58 21.79 -13.42
CA VAL A 437 -17.90 21.96 -12.80
C VAL A 437 -18.99 22.14 -13.85
N ASP A 438 -20.06 21.35 -13.80
CA ASP A 438 -21.29 21.67 -14.53
C ASP A 438 -22.03 22.78 -13.78
N MET A 439 -21.84 24.02 -14.23
CA MET A 439 -22.40 25.22 -13.58
C MET A 439 -23.93 25.22 -13.60
N ALA A 440 -24.55 24.67 -14.64
CA ALA A 440 -26.00 24.62 -14.77
C ALA A 440 -26.59 23.60 -13.78
N ALA A 441 -26.02 22.39 -13.73
CA ALA A 441 -26.43 21.35 -12.80
C ALA A 441 -26.13 21.74 -11.34
N THR A 442 -24.98 22.36 -11.08
CA THR A 442 -24.61 22.90 -9.76
C THR A 442 -25.63 23.93 -9.28
N GLY A 443 -26.01 24.87 -10.16
CA GLY A 443 -27.04 25.87 -9.85
C GLY A 443 -28.42 25.26 -9.58
N ALA A 444 -28.78 24.18 -10.28
CA ALA A 444 -30.04 23.48 -10.09
C ALA A 444 -30.08 22.61 -8.82
N ALA A 445 -28.98 21.94 -8.49
CA ALA A 445 -28.86 21.04 -7.36
C ALA A 445 -28.58 21.76 -6.03
N GLY A 446 -27.98 22.95 -6.07
CA GLY A 446 -27.55 23.68 -4.87
C GLY A 446 -26.29 23.10 -4.21
N VAL A 447 -25.66 22.10 -4.85
CA VAL A 447 -24.39 21.46 -4.48
C VAL A 447 -23.51 21.37 -5.72
N VAL A 448 -22.19 21.29 -5.56
CA VAL A 448 -21.28 21.17 -6.70
C VAL A 448 -21.52 19.87 -7.44
N VAL A 449 -21.78 19.97 -8.73
CA VAL A 449 -21.92 18.85 -9.65
C VAL A 449 -20.75 18.92 -10.63
N LEU A 450 -19.94 17.85 -10.66
CA LEU A 450 -18.86 17.71 -11.63
C LEU A 450 -19.41 17.24 -12.97
N GLY A 451 -18.88 17.79 -14.05
CA GLY A 451 -19.10 17.37 -15.42
C GLY A 451 -18.24 16.16 -15.80
N VAL A 452 -17.79 16.15 -17.06
CA VAL A 452 -17.10 14.99 -17.66
C VAL A 452 -15.59 15.13 -17.74
N GLN A 453 -15.05 16.36 -17.70
CA GLN A 453 -13.63 16.70 -17.88
C GLN A 453 -13.33 17.96 -17.08
N GLY A 454 -12.06 18.16 -16.70
CA GLY A 454 -11.59 19.32 -15.96
C GLY A 454 -10.69 18.91 -14.81
N ASP A 455 -9.40 19.09 -15.02
CA ASP A 455 -8.36 18.70 -14.07
C ASP A 455 -8.19 19.75 -12.97
N VAL A 456 -7.62 19.32 -11.84
CA VAL A 456 -7.15 20.21 -10.78
C VAL A 456 -5.65 19.99 -10.56
N ASP A 457 -4.85 21.01 -10.82
CA ASP A 457 -3.39 21.01 -10.62
C ASP A 457 -3.01 22.08 -9.59
N LEU A 458 -2.63 21.64 -8.39
CA LEU A 458 -2.17 22.52 -7.31
C LEU A 458 -0.69 22.26 -7.02
N GLN A 459 0.12 23.31 -7.09
CA GLN A 459 1.56 23.21 -6.85
C GLN A 459 2.03 24.27 -5.87
N SER A 460 2.53 23.85 -4.71
CA SER A 460 3.18 24.71 -3.74
C SER A 460 4.68 24.40 -3.70
N VAL A 461 5.50 25.33 -4.21
CA VAL A 461 6.94 25.12 -4.44
C VAL A 461 7.73 25.09 -3.12
N GLY A 462 7.37 25.95 -2.17
CA GLY A 462 8.05 26.07 -0.88
C GLY A 462 7.12 26.06 0.32
N GLY A 463 5.85 25.70 0.14
CA GLY A 463 4.85 25.72 1.22
C GLY A 463 3.96 24.47 1.24
N ARG A 464 2.86 24.59 1.98
CA ARG A 464 1.84 23.55 2.17
C ARG A 464 0.62 23.81 1.30
N ILE A 465 -0.09 22.73 0.93
CA ILE A 465 -1.47 22.82 0.44
C ILE A 465 -2.43 22.54 1.59
N ASN A 466 -3.33 23.48 1.89
CA ASN A 466 -4.39 23.35 2.89
C ASN A 466 -5.75 23.64 2.26
N ALA A 467 -6.62 22.63 2.21
CA ALA A 467 -7.96 22.76 1.65
C ALA A 467 -9.02 22.07 2.53
N ALA A 468 -10.29 22.46 2.40
CA ALA A 468 -11.38 21.62 2.89
C ALA A 468 -11.73 20.55 1.87
N ASN A 469 -12.02 20.94 0.63
CA ASN A 469 -12.44 20.03 -0.44
C ASN A 469 -11.73 20.34 -1.76
N ILE A 470 -11.38 19.30 -2.51
CA ILE A 470 -10.75 19.40 -3.84
C ILE A 470 -11.45 18.43 -4.80
N TYR A 471 -12.14 18.95 -5.81
CA TYR A 471 -12.96 18.17 -6.74
C TYR A 471 -12.51 18.35 -8.19
N GLY A 472 -12.22 17.25 -8.89
CA GLY A 472 -11.89 17.26 -10.31
C GLY A 472 -12.79 16.31 -11.11
N ALA A 473 -13.41 16.82 -12.18
CA ALA A 473 -14.05 15.93 -13.16
C ALA A 473 -13.01 15.17 -14.01
N GLY A 474 -11.76 15.62 -14.00
CA GLY A 474 -10.60 14.91 -14.52
C GLY A 474 -9.63 14.50 -13.42
N ASP A 475 -8.33 14.55 -13.73
CA ASP A 475 -7.27 14.20 -12.80
C ASP A 475 -7.10 15.28 -11.71
N VAL A 476 -6.71 14.85 -10.50
CA VAL A 476 -6.33 15.75 -9.40
C VAL A 476 -4.87 15.52 -9.06
N THR A 477 -4.04 16.53 -9.32
CA THR A 477 -2.60 16.51 -9.04
C THR A 477 -2.26 17.55 -7.98
N LEU A 478 -1.69 17.09 -6.87
CA LEU A 478 -1.33 17.90 -5.71
C LEU A 478 0.15 17.74 -5.42
N VAL A 479 0.92 18.81 -5.59
CA VAL A 479 2.37 18.82 -5.33
C VAL A 479 2.66 19.84 -4.23
N SER A 480 3.26 19.39 -3.13
CA SER A 480 3.55 20.24 -1.98
C SER A 480 4.93 19.99 -1.41
N HIS A 481 5.64 21.05 -1.05
CA HIS A 481 6.95 20.93 -0.39
C HIS A 481 6.83 20.66 1.12
N ASP A 482 5.94 21.38 1.82
CA ASP A 482 5.80 21.34 3.30
C ASP A 482 4.51 20.59 3.75
N GLY A 483 3.99 19.74 2.86
CA GLY A 483 2.92 18.79 3.12
C GLY A 483 1.56 19.18 2.55
N LEU A 484 0.59 18.27 2.74
CA LEU A 484 -0.80 18.40 2.29
C LEU A 484 -1.75 18.19 3.47
N PHE A 485 -2.75 19.04 3.60
CA PHE A 485 -3.83 18.91 4.58
C PHE A 485 -5.19 19.17 3.91
N VAL A 486 -5.96 18.12 3.67
CA VAL A 486 -7.33 18.21 3.13
C VAL A 486 -8.33 17.72 4.17
N SER A 487 -8.91 18.66 4.92
CA SER A 487 -9.70 18.32 6.10
C SER A 487 -10.98 17.53 5.83
N GLN A 488 -11.49 17.51 4.60
CA GLN A 488 -12.69 16.76 4.22
C GLN A 488 -12.37 15.79 3.09
N SER A 489 -12.54 16.17 1.82
CA SER A 489 -12.51 15.19 0.73
C SER A 489 -11.78 15.65 -0.53
N ILE A 490 -11.17 14.67 -1.19
CA ILE A 490 -10.63 14.78 -2.55
C ILE A 490 -11.48 13.84 -3.42
N LEU A 491 -12.09 14.38 -4.46
CA LEU A 491 -12.88 13.61 -5.43
C LEU A 491 -12.29 13.81 -6.82
N SER A 492 -12.01 12.71 -7.50
CA SER A 492 -11.64 12.70 -8.91
C SER A 492 -12.46 11.65 -9.65
N HIS A 493 -13.04 12.04 -10.80
CA HIS A 493 -13.62 11.07 -11.74
C HIS A 493 -12.54 10.33 -12.58
N GLN A 494 -11.26 10.64 -12.36
CA GLN A 494 -10.10 9.94 -12.94
C GLN A 494 -9.08 9.64 -11.84
N ASN A 495 -7.82 10.05 -11.98
CA ASN A 495 -6.75 9.69 -11.05
C ASN A 495 -6.49 10.78 -10.00
N VAL A 496 -5.98 10.35 -8.85
CA VAL A 496 -5.46 11.25 -7.81
C VAL A 496 -3.95 11.01 -7.66
N ALA A 497 -3.17 12.07 -7.76
CA ALA A 497 -1.73 12.04 -7.58
C ALA A 497 -1.32 13.07 -6.52
N ILE A 498 -0.80 12.58 -5.39
CA ILE A 498 -0.32 13.41 -4.28
C ILE A 498 1.19 13.20 -4.17
N HIS A 499 1.95 14.28 -4.33
CA HIS A 499 3.40 14.28 -4.19
C HIS A 499 3.81 15.30 -3.13
N ALA A 500 3.94 14.83 -1.89
CA ALA A 500 4.58 15.58 -0.82
C ALA A 500 6.04 15.11 -0.65
N GLN A 501 6.97 16.04 -0.46
CA GLN A 501 8.40 15.72 -0.40
C GLN A 501 8.75 14.71 0.70
N LEU A 502 9.12 13.49 0.29
CA LEU A 502 9.50 12.41 1.21
C LEU A 502 10.83 12.69 1.92
N ASN A 503 11.78 13.35 1.26
CA ASN A 503 13.09 13.73 1.79
C ASN A 503 13.00 14.72 2.97
N THR A 504 11.98 15.57 3.01
CA THR A 504 11.70 16.48 4.12
C THR A 504 10.70 15.90 5.13
N ASN A 505 10.27 14.65 4.93
CA ASN A 505 9.23 13.99 5.72
C ASN A 505 7.93 14.81 5.79
N ALA A 506 7.56 15.46 4.68
CA ALA A 506 6.39 16.32 4.59
C ALA A 506 5.09 15.53 4.83
N PRO A 507 4.23 15.91 5.80
CA PRO A 507 3.04 15.13 6.15
C PRO A 507 1.94 15.25 5.09
N VAL A 508 1.13 14.20 4.96
CA VAL A 508 -0.07 14.17 4.13
C VAL A 508 -1.25 13.73 4.98
N HIS A 509 -2.21 14.62 5.15
CA HIS A 509 -3.47 14.33 5.81
C HIS A 509 -4.64 14.56 4.86
N PHE A 510 -5.57 13.60 4.78
CA PHE A 510 -6.86 13.83 4.16
C PHE A 510 -7.98 13.06 4.83
N GLY A 511 -9.19 13.61 4.89
CA GLY A 511 -10.35 12.87 5.40
C GLY A 511 -10.70 11.69 4.49
N GLN A 512 -11.08 11.98 3.25
CA GLN A 512 -11.48 10.97 2.28
C GLN A 512 -10.91 11.25 0.88
N VAL A 513 -10.47 10.21 0.18
CA VAL A 513 -10.17 10.26 -1.26
C VAL A 513 -11.08 9.29 -2.00
N LEU A 514 -11.80 9.78 -3.01
CA LEU A 514 -12.49 8.97 -4.02
C LEU A 514 -11.84 9.23 -5.37
N ALA A 515 -11.13 8.24 -5.90
CA ALA A 515 -10.53 8.29 -7.23
C ALA A 515 -11.17 7.22 -8.13
N TYR A 516 -11.93 7.60 -9.15
CA TYR A 516 -12.57 6.60 -10.01
C TYR A 516 -11.55 5.79 -10.84
N GLY A 517 -10.36 6.36 -11.04
CA GLY A 517 -9.16 5.72 -11.59
C GLY A 517 -8.20 5.26 -10.48
N LYS A 518 -6.93 5.62 -10.60
CA LYS A 518 -5.85 5.22 -9.69
C LYS A 518 -5.54 6.28 -8.63
N ALA A 519 -4.89 5.87 -7.55
CA ALA A 519 -4.27 6.79 -6.60
C ALA A 519 -2.76 6.53 -6.49
N ASN A 520 -1.94 7.58 -6.63
CA ASN A 520 -0.51 7.55 -6.28
C ASN A 520 -0.26 8.58 -5.18
N ILE A 521 0.27 8.15 -4.04
CA ILE A 521 0.46 9.01 -2.86
C ILE A 521 1.88 8.86 -2.35
N GLU A 522 2.60 9.98 -2.32
CA GLU A 522 3.93 10.11 -1.75
C GLU A 522 3.91 11.14 -0.62
N GLY A 523 4.58 10.82 0.50
CA GLY A 523 4.67 11.73 1.64
C GLY A 523 5.42 11.13 2.83
N GLY A 524 5.75 11.96 3.81
CA GLY A 524 6.35 11.52 5.07
C GLY A 524 5.39 10.72 5.94
N ALA A 525 4.83 11.32 6.99
CA ALA A 525 3.72 10.73 7.72
C ALA A 525 2.43 10.92 6.93
N VAL A 526 1.75 9.82 6.59
CA VAL A 526 0.48 9.85 5.86
C VAL A 526 -0.64 9.31 6.74
N ASP A 527 -1.70 10.08 6.90
CA ASP A 527 -2.87 9.68 7.66
C ASP A 527 -4.19 10.07 6.99
N PHE A 528 -5.16 9.16 7.03
CA PHE A 528 -6.47 9.41 6.43
C PHE A 528 -7.60 8.52 6.96
N ALA A 529 -8.84 9.00 6.87
CA ALA A 529 -10.00 8.19 7.27
C ALA A 529 -10.38 7.17 6.19
N SER A 530 -10.39 7.56 4.91
CA SER A 530 -10.63 6.59 3.82
C SER A 530 -9.97 6.93 2.48
N LEU A 531 -9.54 5.90 1.77
CA LEU A 531 -9.08 5.95 0.38
C LEU A 531 -9.83 4.89 -0.43
N MET A 532 -10.55 5.32 -1.46
CA MET A 532 -11.34 4.46 -2.33
C MET A 532 -10.96 4.69 -3.79
N THR A 533 -10.50 3.65 -4.47
CA THR A 533 -10.08 3.72 -5.87
C THR A 533 -10.80 2.71 -6.76
N GLY A 534 -11.05 3.07 -8.02
CA GLY A 534 -11.59 2.15 -9.02
C GLY A 534 -10.50 1.32 -9.73
N GLY A 535 -9.27 1.82 -9.71
CA GLY A 535 -8.05 1.15 -10.16
C GLY A 535 -7.07 0.90 -9.02
N ASP A 536 -5.78 0.92 -9.34
CA ASP A 536 -4.70 0.64 -8.39
C ASP A 536 -4.48 1.78 -7.39
N ALA A 537 -4.00 1.45 -6.19
CA ALA A 537 -3.50 2.41 -5.21
C ALA A 537 -2.03 2.10 -4.87
N VAL A 538 -1.16 3.08 -5.06
CA VAL A 538 0.27 3.00 -4.75
C VAL A 538 0.62 4.08 -3.73
N LEU A 539 1.14 3.66 -2.57
CA LEU A 539 1.53 4.55 -1.48
C LEU A 539 3.02 4.36 -1.19
N THR A 540 3.83 5.39 -1.36
CA THR A 540 5.26 5.41 -0.97
C THR A 540 5.46 6.43 0.13
N VAL A 541 5.55 5.95 1.38
CA VAL A 541 5.39 6.80 2.56
C VAL A 541 6.47 6.61 3.62
N GLY A 542 6.64 7.59 4.51
CA GLY A 542 7.44 7.46 5.72
C GLY A 542 6.76 6.58 6.78
N SER A 543 5.46 6.77 7.02
CA SER A 543 4.60 5.92 7.87
C SER A 543 3.14 6.07 7.46
N LEU A 544 2.31 5.06 7.73
CA LEU A 544 0.87 5.08 7.41
C LEU A 544 0.00 4.82 8.64
N ASP A 545 -0.97 5.70 8.92
CA ASP A 545 -2.08 5.45 9.87
C ASP A 545 -3.42 5.76 9.15
N ALA A 546 -4.17 4.73 8.81
CA ALA A 546 -5.37 4.87 7.99
C ALA A 546 -6.57 4.11 8.55
N GLY A 547 -7.77 4.62 8.28
CA GLY A 547 -9.01 3.90 8.52
C GLY A 547 -9.24 2.82 7.46
N THR A 548 -9.93 3.18 6.37
CA THR A 548 -10.32 2.22 5.33
C THR A 548 -9.61 2.47 4.00
N LEU A 549 -9.09 1.41 3.38
CA LEU A 549 -8.50 1.43 2.05
C LEU A 549 -9.20 0.42 1.15
N MET A 550 -9.78 0.89 0.05
CA MET A 550 -10.45 0.05 -0.95
C MET A 550 -9.90 0.30 -2.35
N THR A 551 -9.57 -0.76 -3.09
CA THR A 551 -9.19 -0.70 -4.50
C THR A 551 -10.10 -1.59 -5.35
N GLY A 552 -10.27 -1.26 -6.63
CA GLY A 552 -11.07 -2.04 -7.57
C GLY A 552 -12.58 -1.77 -7.55
N LEU A 553 -13.02 -0.63 -6.98
CA LEU A 553 -14.44 -0.29 -6.90
C LEU A 553 -15.04 0.06 -8.28
N ASP A 554 -16.25 -0.41 -8.54
CA ASP A 554 -17.10 0.11 -9.62
C ASP A 554 -17.98 1.22 -9.08
N PHE A 555 -17.53 2.47 -9.19
CA PHE A 555 -18.30 3.61 -8.72
C PHE A 555 -19.64 3.78 -9.43
N VAL A 556 -19.76 3.38 -10.71
CA VAL A 556 -21.01 3.52 -11.47
C VAL A 556 -22.01 2.47 -10.99
N SER A 557 -21.61 1.21 -10.89
CA SER A 557 -22.48 0.12 -10.43
C SER A 557 -22.78 0.17 -8.93
N SER A 558 -21.94 0.83 -8.14
CA SER A 558 -22.16 1.05 -6.70
C SER A 558 -23.21 2.14 -6.40
N GLN A 559 -23.62 2.93 -7.40
CA GLN A 559 -24.69 3.92 -7.21
C GLN A 559 -26.05 3.25 -6.98
N VAL A 560 -26.85 3.87 -6.10
CA VAL A 560 -28.23 3.47 -5.88
C VAL A 560 -29.00 3.55 -7.20
N SER A 561 -29.41 2.40 -7.71
CA SER A 561 -30.07 2.24 -9.00
C SER A 561 -31.09 1.11 -8.94
N PRO A 562 -32.01 0.96 -9.92
CA PRO A 562 -32.92 -0.18 -9.95
C PRO A 562 -32.22 -1.55 -9.92
N SER A 563 -30.99 -1.63 -10.46
CA SER A 563 -30.12 -2.82 -10.43
C SER A 563 -29.31 -2.99 -9.15
N ASN A 564 -29.14 -1.93 -8.35
CA ASN A 564 -28.47 -1.94 -7.06
C ASN A 564 -29.26 -1.08 -6.04
N PRO A 565 -30.45 -1.54 -5.60
CA PRO A 565 -31.35 -0.72 -4.79
C PRO A 565 -30.82 -0.45 -3.38
N SER A 566 -29.88 -1.27 -2.89
CA SER A 566 -29.23 -1.08 -1.60
C SER A 566 -28.03 -0.12 -1.65
N GLY A 567 -27.54 0.25 -2.85
CA GLY A 567 -26.27 0.97 -2.98
C GLY A 567 -25.09 0.16 -2.44
N ALA A 568 -25.13 -1.17 -2.59
CA ALA A 568 -24.04 -2.03 -2.17
C ALA A 568 -22.80 -1.70 -2.98
N LEU A 569 -21.63 -1.70 -2.34
CA LEU A 569 -20.37 -1.52 -3.06
C LEU A 569 -20.14 -2.71 -4.00
N VAL A 570 -19.88 -2.41 -5.26
CA VAL A 570 -19.55 -3.39 -6.31
C VAL A 570 -18.07 -3.30 -6.59
N PHE A 571 -17.39 -4.45 -6.58
CA PHE A 571 -15.97 -4.56 -6.87
C PHE A 571 -15.75 -5.28 -8.20
N TYR A 572 -14.67 -4.90 -8.88
CA TYR A 572 -14.08 -5.64 -9.99
C TYR A 572 -12.92 -6.50 -9.48
N ASP A 573 -12.61 -7.57 -10.20
CA ASP A 573 -11.35 -8.34 -10.05
C ASP A 573 -10.16 -7.58 -10.69
N LYS A 574 -9.98 -6.31 -10.32
CA LYS A 574 -8.90 -5.42 -10.78
C LYS A 574 -8.60 -4.39 -9.68
N GLY A 575 -7.48 -3.69 -9.78
CA GLY A 575 -7.08 -2.66 -8.81
C GLY A 575 -6.26 -3.26 -7.68
N SER A 576 -4.94 -3.30 -7.86
CA SER A 576 -4.01 -3.78 -6.84
C SER A 576 -3.66 -2.68 -5.84
N LEU A 577 -3.26 -3.10 -4.65
CA LEU A 577 -2.77 -2.23 -3.58
C LEU A 577 -1.28 -2.49 -3.35
N SER A 578 -0.47 -1.43 -3.43
CA SER A 578 0.95 -1.47 -3.07
C SER A 578 1.26 -0.38 -2.06
N ILE A 579 1.75 -0.75 -0.87
CA ILE A 579 2.16 0.20 0.17
C ILE A 579 3.61 -0.08 0.52
N THR A 580 4.47 0.93 0.40
CA THR A 580 5.86 0.90 0.86
C THR A 580 6.05 1.99 1.91
N ALA A 581 6.19 1.59 3.18
CA ALA A 581 6.42 2.47 4.31
C ALA A 581 7.85 2.31 4.85
N GLN A 582 8.55 3.42 5.11
CA GLN A 582 9.87 3.39 5.75
C GLN A 582 9.81 2.90 7.20
N ARG A 583 8.71 3.16 7.89
CA ARG A 583 8.41 2.72 9.27
C ARG A 583 7.21 1.77 9.26
N GLY A 584 6.26 1.91 10.18
CA GLY A 584 5.09 1.05 10.29
C GLY A 584 3.93 1.40 9.35
N ILE A 585 3.09 0.38 9.11
CA ILE A 585 1.78 0.46 8.46
C ILE A 585 0.72 0.13 9.50
N LYS A 586 -0.25 1.01 9.69
CA LYS A 586 -1.43 0.77 10.51
C LYS A 586 -2.67 1.12 9.69
N VAL A 587 -3.49 0.13 9.35
CA VAL A 587 -4.70 0.33 8.56
C VAL A 587 -5.85 -0.48 9.13
N GLU A 588 -6.96 0.13 9.54
CA GLU A 588 -8.08 -0.62 10.12
C GLU A 588 -8.61 -1.67 9.11
N HIS A 589 -9.04 -1.23 7.92
CA HIS A 589 -9.65 -2.10 6.91
C HIS A 589 -8.99 -1.97 5.54
N ILE A 590 -8.55 -3.09 4.97
CA ILE A 590 -8.02 -3.18 3.61
C ILE A 590 -8.91 -4.10 2.77
N ILE A 591 -9.41 -3.60 1.65
CA ILE A 591 -10.14 -4.38 0.65
C ILE A 591 -9.51 -4.14 -0.72
N SER A 592 -9.05 -5.18 -1.40
CA SER A 592 -8.45 -5.05 -2.73
C SER A 592 -9.08 -6.02 -3.72
N GLY A 593 -9.58 -5.50 -4.83
CA GLY A 593 -10.03 -6.28 -5.99
C GLY A 593 -8.90 -7.03 -6.71
N GLY A 594 -7.63 -6.67 -6.45
CA GLY A 594 -6.44 -7.31 -7.01
C GLY A 594 -5.48 -7.84 -5.94
N ASN A 595 -4.18 -7.72 -6.22
CA ASN A 595 -3.13 -8.11 -5.27
C ASN A 595 -2.98 -7.08 -4.16
N ILE A 596 -2.42 -7.51 -3.03
CA ILE A 596 -2.06 -6.68 -1.89
C ILE A 596 -0.58 -6.90 -1.63
N ASP A 597 0.23 -5.86 -1.75
CA ASP A 597 1.66 -5.89 -1.45
C ASP A 597 1.97 -4.79 -0.41
N LEU A 598 2.25 -5.20 0.83
CA LEU A 598 2.58 -4.31 1.93
C LEU A 598 4.04 -4.52 2.33
N PHE A 599 4.82 -3.45 2.33
CA PHE A 599 6.20 -3.42 2.81
C PHE A 599 6.35 -2.34 3.88
N ALA A 600 6.83 -2.72 5.06
CA ALA A 600 7.06 -1.83 6.19
C ALA A 600 8.46 -2.06 6.78
N GLY A 601 9.13 -0.98 7.18
CA GLY A 601 10.38 -1.08 7.96
C GLY A 601 10.14 -1.63 9.37
N ASP A 602 8.98 -1.31 9.95
CA ASP A 602 8.54 -1.72 11.30
C ASP A 602 7.28 -2.59 11.20
N ASP A 603 6.33 -2.46 12.13
CA ASP A 603 5.13 -3.30 12.22
C ASP A 603 4.13 -3.07 11.07
N ILE A 604 3.44 -4.16 10.68
CA ILE A 604 2.23 -4.11 9.86
C ILE A 604 1.04 -4.51 10.74
N TYR A 605 0.24 -3.52 11.11
CA TYR A 605 -1.01 -3.67 11.83
C TYR A 605 -2.20 -3.49 10.88
N TYR A 606 -3.17 -4.38 11.00
CA TYR A 606 -4.48 -4.23 10.36
C TYR A 606 -5.59 -4.86 11.21
N ASP A 607 -6.83 -4.37 11.16
CA ASP A 607 -7.97 -5.06 11.80
C ASP A 607 -8.58 -6.11 10.85
N GLN A 608 -8.64 -5.80 9.56
CA GLN A 608 -9.11 -6.74 8.53
C GLN A 608 -8.50 -6.48 7.16
N VAL A 609 -8.12 -7.57 6.48
CA VAL A 609 -7.68 -7.58 5.09
C VAL A 609 -8.54 -8.55 4.28
N ILE A 610 -9.09 -8.08 3.17
CA ILE A 610 -9.83 -8.87 2.18
C ILE A 610 -9.21 -8.63 0.80
N GLY A 611 -8.54 -9.65 0.25
CA GLY A 611 -7.93 -9.62 -1.08
C GLY A 611 -8.59 -10.62 -2.04
N TYR A 612 -8.90 -10.16 -3.25
CA TYR A 612 -9.36 -11.03 -4.33
C TYR A 612 -8.19 -11.60 -5.17
N GLY A 613 -6.96 -11.11 -4.97
CA GLY A 613 -5.71 -11.66 -5.49
C GLY A 613 -4.82 -12.28 -4.42
N THR A 614 -3.49 -12.19 -4.61
CA THR A 614 -2.49 -12.60 -3.60
C THR A 614 -2.29 -11.53 -2.53
N ALA A 615 -1.84 -11.92 -1.34
CA ALA A 615 -1.44 -11.00 -0.29
C ALA A 615 0.02 -11.24 0.14
N THR A 616 0.88 -10.26 -0.05
CA THR A 616 2.29 -10.26 0.36
C THR A 616 2.49 -9.18 1.42
N LEU A 617 2.85 -9.57 2.64
CA LEU A 617 3.13 -8.66 3.74
C LEU A 617 4.56 -8.86 4.21
N THR A 618 5.38 -7.81 4.17
CA THR A 618 6.80 -7.82 4.55
C THR A 618 7.08 -6.75 5.60
N SER A 619 7.42 -7.18 6.80
CA SER A 619 7.96 -6.33 7.87
C SER A 619 9.46 -6.60 8.03
N VAL A 620 10.29 -5.56 7.96
CA VAL A 620 11.76 -5.73 8.05
C VAL A 620 12.21 -6.00 9.48
N SER A 621 11.75 -5.21 10.45
CA SER A 621 12.19 -5.31 11.86
C SER A 621 11.07 -5.46 12.88
N GLY A 622 9.81 -5.31 12.46
CA GLY A 622 8.62 -5.45 13.29
C GLY A 622 7.90 -6.81 13.13
N GLY A 623 6.65 -6.84 13.60
CA GLY A 623 5.73 -7.95 13.46
C GLY A 623 4.61 -7.70 12.44
N ILE A 624 3.79 -8.73 12.23
CA ILE A 624 2.56 -8.68 11.43
C ILE A 624 1.42 -9.17 12.33
N SER A 625 0.31 -8.42 12.39
CA SER A 625 -0.88 -8.77 13.19
C SER A 625 -1.66 -9.97 12.64
N VAL A 626 -1.09 -11.18 12.80
CA VAL A 626 -1.69 -12.45 12.35
C VAL A 626 -2.95 -12.82 13.13
N GLU A 627 -3.17 -12.21 14.29
CA GLU A 627 -4.39 -12.33 15.11
C GLU A 627 -5.62 -11.67 14.49
N ASN A 628 -5.46 -10.89 13.44
CA ASN A 628 -6.54 -10.21 12.76
C ASN A 628 -6.90 -10.92 11.45
N VAL A 629 -8.08 -10.64 10.91
CA VAL A 629 -8.62 -11.40 9.77
C VAL A 629 -7.86 -11.04 8.50
N LEU A 630 -7.17 -12.01 7.91
CA LEU A 630 -6.52 -11.90 6.60
C LEU A 630 -7.14 -12.93 5.65
N SER A 631 -8.03 -12.51 4.77
CA SER A 631 -8.67 -13.37 3.78
C SER A 631 -8.19 -13.01 2.38
N ALA A 632 -7.49 -13.91 1.71
CA ALA A 632 -7.04 -13.75 0.32
C ALA A 632 -7.50 -14.93 -0.54
N LYS A 633 -7.94 -14.67 -1.78
CA LYS A 633 -8.28 -15.75 -2.73
C LYS A 633 -7.03 -16.40 -3.36
N GLY A 634 -5.93 -15.66 -3.44
CA GLY A 634 -4.63 -16.15 -3.89
C GLY A 634 -3.71 -16.57 -2.73
N ASP A 635 -2.45 -16.82 -3.03
CA ASP A 635 -1.40 -17.10 -2.03
C ASP A 635 -1.30 -16.00 -0.97
N VAL A 636 -0.95 -16.40 0.25
CA VAL A 636 -0.59 -15.49 1.34
C VAL A 636 0.89 -15.67 1.66
N ARG A 637 1.67 -14.60 1.58
CA ARG A 637 3.10 -14.56 1.88
C ARG A 637 3.37 -13.59 3.01
N LEU A 638 3.85 -14.10 4.14
CA LEU A 638 4.22 -13.29 5.29
C LEU A 638 5.73 -13.36 5.51
N THR A 639 6.37 -12.20 5.59
CA THR A 639 7.79 -12.08 5.91
C THR A 639 7.97 -11.12 7.09
N ALA A 640 8.55 -11.59 8.19
CA ALA A 640 8.82 -10.79 9.39
C ALA A 640 9.98 -11.40 10.20
N ASN A 641 10.50 -10.71 11.20
CA ASN A 641 11.50 -11.30 12.11
C ASN A 641 10.88 -12.49 12.91
N THR A 642 9.67 -12.31 13.42
CA THR A 642 8.93 -13.33 14.15
C THR A 642 7.50 -13.44 13.64
N LEU A 643 7.07 -14.67 13.37
CA LEU A 643 5.70 -15.02 13.01
C LEU A 643 5.17 -16.02 14.04
N ASP A 644 4.30 -15.54 14.94
CA ASP A 644 3.71 -16.34 16.01
C ASP A 644 2.23 -16.61 15.75
N LEU A 645 1.98 -17.80 15.19
CA LEU A 645 0.65 -18.35 14.87
C LEU A 645 0.27 -19.47 15.85
N SER A 646 0.97 -19.58 16.99
CA SER A 646 0.76 -20.66 17.97
C SER A 646 -0.67 -20.65 18.53
N ASN A 647 -1.16 -21.80 18.99
CA ASN A 647 -2.45 -21.95 19.69
C ASN A 647 -3.65 -21.39 18.91
N ASP A 648 -3.68 -21.62 17.59
CA ASP A 648 -4.74 -21.12 16.69
C ASP A 648 -4.93 -19.60 16.73
N ARG A 649 -3.86 -18.85 17.05
CA ARG A 649 -3.91 -17.37 17.06
C ARG A 649 -4.16 -16.76 15.69
N SER A 650 -3.80 -17.45 14.61
CA SER A 650 -3.89 -16.90 13.26
C SER A 650 -5.32 -16.94 12.71
N HIS A 651 -5.80 -15.82 12.17
CA HIS A 651 -7.06 -15.74 11.44
C HIS A 651 -6.84 -15.52 9.94
N ILE A 652 -5.98 -16.36 9.36
CA ILE A 652 -5.60 -16.32 7.95
C ILE A 652 -6.48 -17.31 7.17
N TYR A 653 -7.05 -16.85 6.06
CA TYR A 653 -7.91 -17.63 5.19
C TYR A 653 -7.41 -17.51 3.75
N THR A 654 -6.85 -18.59 3.22
CA THR A 654 -6.54 -18.70 1.79
C THR A 654 -6.80 -20.12 1.30
N PRO A 655 -7.40 -20.30 0.11
CA PRO A 655 -7.51 -21.60 -0.52
C PRO A 655 -6.19 -22.08 -1.14
N GLN A 656 -5.18 -21.20 -1.26
CA GLN A 656 -3.90 -21.47 -1.92
C GLN A 656 -2.80 -21.76 -0.88
N THR A 657 -1.53 -21.48 -1.23
CA THR A 657 -0.38 -21.77 -0.36
C THR A 657 -0.14 -20.64 0.63
N LEU A 658 0.12 -21.02 1.89
CA LEU A 658 0.62 -20.12 2.94
C LEU A 658 2.14 -20.19 2.99
N PHE A 659 2.79 -19.06 2.74
CA PHE A 659 4.25 -18.91 2.85
C PHE A 659 4.58 -18.11 4.11
N LEU A 660 5.43 -18.66 4.96
CA LEU A 660 5.95 -18.01 6.17
C LEU A 660 7.47 -17.92 6.08
N ASN A 661 8.00 -16.71 6.04
CA ASN A 661 9.44 -16.46 5.97
C ASN A 661 9.86 -15.63 7.19
N ALA A 662 10.60 -16.21 8.13
CA ALA A 662 11.01 -15.47 9.34
C ALA A 662 12.29 -16.00 9.97
N ASP A 663 12.81 -15.30 10.98
CA ASP A 663 13.84 -15.88 11.84
C ASP A 663 13.23 -16.90 12.80
N HIS A 664 12.04 -16.59 13.34
CA HIS A 664 11.30 -17.47 14.24
C HIS A 664 9.87 -17.65 13.73
N ILE A 665 9.48 -18.91 13.49
CA ILE A 665 8.13 -19.32 13.14
C ILE A 665 7.60 -20.21 14.28
N TYR A 666 6.57 -19.75 14.97
CA TYR A 666 5.88 -20.51 16.00
C TYR A 666 4.48 -20.88 15.50
N VAL A 667 4.24 -22.17 15.28
CA VAL A 667 2.91 -22.71 14.93
C VAL A 667 2.49 -23.78 15.93
N SER A 668 3.12 -23.81 17.10
CA SER A 668 2.86 -24.82 18.13
C SER A 668 1.42 -24.77 18.63
N GLY A 669 0.78 -25.93 18.77
CA GLY A 669 -0.62 -26.06 19.18
C GLY A 669 -1.66 -25.56 18.16
N SER A 670 -1.26 -25.25 16.92
CA SER A 670 -2.18 -24.75 15.88
C SER A 670 -2.68 -25.85 14.94
N THR A 671 -3.85 -25.65 14.33
CA THR A 671 -4.40 -26.43 13.23
C THR A 671 -4.42 -25.59 11.96
N LEU A 672 -3.47 -25.85 11.05
CA LEU A 672 -3.32 -25.11 9.79
C LEU A 672 -3.65 -26.02 8.61
N ILE A 673 -4.74 -25.71 7.90
CA ILE A 673 -5.20 -26.48 6.74
C ILE A 673 -5.29 -25.56 5.53
N TYR A 674 -4.41 -25.74 4.55
CA TYR A 674 -4.28 -24.86 3.38
C TYR A 674 -4.04 -25.66 2.10
N GLY A 675 -4.10 -24.99 0.94
CA GLY A 675 -3.74 -25.58 -0.35
C GLY A 675 -2.26 -26.00 -0.44
N GLY A 676 -1.40 -25.39 0.37
CA GLY A 676 0.01 -25.75 0.54
C GLY A 676 0.62 -25.00 1.72
N LEU A 677 1.75 -25.48 2.24
CA LEU A 677 2.48 -24.84 3.33
C LEU A 677 3.97 -24.71 2.97
N ASP A 678 4.53 -23.51 3.03
CA ASP A 678 5.95 -23.27 2.78
C ASP A 678 6.52 -22.41 3.91
N PHE A 679 7.23 -23.06 4.85
CA PHE A 679 7.79 -22.42 6.03
C PHE A 679 9.32 -22.38 5.93
N ASN A 680 9.85 -21.17 5.85
CA ASN A 680 11.28 -20.91 5.77
C ASN A 680 11.73 -20.09 6.99
N SER A 681 12.35 -20.78 7.92
CA SER A 681 12.89 -20.22 9.16
C SER A 681 14.41 -20.17 9.14
N THR A 682 15.01 -19.04 9.50
CA THR A 682 16.49 -18.95 9.64
C THR A 682 16.99 -19.42 11.01
N ASN A 683 16.15 -19.44 12.06
CA ASN A 683 16.54 -19.82 13.41
C ASN A 683 15.64 -20.92 14.02
N VAL A 684 14.36 -20.65 14.24
CA VAL A 684 13.45 -21.58 14.95
C VAL A 684 12.16 -21.84 14.15
N LEU A 685 11.89 -23.12 13.88
CA LEU A 685 10.57 -23.58 13.45
C LEU A 685 9.98 -24.49 14.54
N ASP A 686 9.05 -23.95 15.33
CA ASP A 686 8.36 -24.66 16.40
C ASP A 686 6.99 -25.19 15.92
N ILE A 687 6.89 -26.51 15.78
CA ILE A 687 5.67 -27.22 15.35
C ILE A 687 5.14 -28.19 16.41
N HIS A 688 5.52 -28.02 17.68
CA HIS A 688 5.03 -28.86 18.78
C HIS A 688 3.50 -28.82 18.88
N HIS A 689 2.85 -29.95 19.11
CA HIS A 689 1.40 -30.07 19.20
C HIS A 689 0.60 -29.57 17.99
N ALA A 690 1.25 -29.32 16.85
CA ALA A 690 0.60 -28.73 15.68
C ALA A 690 -0.05 -29.80 14.78
N ARG A 691 -1.17 -29.45 14.17
CA ARG A 691 -1.80 -30.21 13.08
C ARG A 691 -1.69 -29.41 11.78
N LEU A 692 -0.72 -29.77 10.95
CA LEU A 692 -0.40 -29.09 9.70
C LEU A 692 -0.83 -29.97 8.53
N GLN A 693 -1.68 -29.45 7.64
CA GLN A 693 -2.22 -30.22 6.52
C GLN A 693 -2.25 -29.40 5.24
N ALA A 694 -1.62 -29.92 4.18
CA ALA A 694 -1.82 -29.43 2.83
C ALA A 694 -2.89 -30.29 2.12
N ILE A 695 -3.87 -29.65 1.49
CA ILE A 695 -4.96 -30.29 0.75
C ILE A 695 -4.97 -29.82 -0.70
N THR A 696 -5.65 -30.55 -1.58
CA THR A 696 -5.75 -30.21 -3.01
C THR A 696 -7.15 -29.76 -3.43
N THR A 697 -8.15 -29.87 -2.54
CA THR A 697 -9.56 -29.61 -2.86
C THR A 697 -9.91 -28.12 -2.90
N GLU A 698 -9.12 -27.27 -2.25
CA GLU A 698 -9.39 -25.83 -2.15
C GLU A 698 -8.53 -25.00 -3.13
N GLY A 699 -7.40 -25.53 -3.62
CA GLY A 699 -6.40 -24.78 -4.41
C GLY A 699 -4.99 -25.14 -3.95
N GLY A 700 -3.96 -24.43 -4.44
CA GLY A 700 -2.57 -24.55 -3.96
C GLY A 700 -1.75 -25.71 -4.54
N THR A 701 -0.55 -25.88 -4.00
CA THR A 701 0.44 -26.86 -4.50
C THR A 701 0.11 -28.30 -4.08
N GLY A 702 -0.53 -28.48 -2.93
CA GLY A 702 -0.70 -29.74 -2.20
C GLY A 702 0.54 -30.15 -1.38
N ASP A 703 1.58 -29.32 -1.41
CA ASP A 703 2.90 -29.63 -0.89
C ASP A 703 3.15 -28.97 0.46
N ILE A 704 4.07 -29.55 1.23
CA ILE A 704 4.63 -28.97 2.44
C ILE A 704 6.14 -28.85 2.27
N LEU A 705 6.70 -27.67 2.52
CA LEU A 705 8.14 -27.40 2.56
C LEU A 705 8.50 -26.79 3.91
N PHE A 706 9.41 -27.42 4.65
CA PHE A 706 10.05 -26.84 5.82
C PHE A 706 11.54 -26.65 5.60
N VAL A 707 12.03 -25.43 5.81
CA VAL A 707 13.45 -25.09 5.81
C VAL A 707 13.75 -24.43 7.16
N ALA A 708 14.55 -25.09 8.02
CA ALA A 708 14.88 -24.56 9.35
C ALA A 708 16.13 -25.24 9.93
N PRO A 709 16.94 -24.59 10.81
CA PRO A 709 18.09 -25.25 11.45
C PRO A 709 17.74 -26.50 12.27
N GLY A 710 16.52 -26.56 12.81
CA GLY A 710 15.99 -27.73 13.52
C GLY A 710 14.48 -27.81 13.39
N VAL A 711 13.95 -29.03 13.35
CA VAL A 711 12.51 -29.32 13.39
C VAL A 711 12.25 -30.34 14.50
N MET A 712 11.42 -29.97 15.46
CA MET A 712 11.01 -30.84 16.59
C MET A 712 9.53 -31.18 16.48
N VAL A 713 9.22 -32.46 16.60
CA VAL A 713 7.88 -33.03 16.40
C VAL A 713 7.59 -33.94 17.60
N ASP A 714 6.57 -33.63 18.39
CA ASP A 714 6.17 -34.43 19.55
C ASP A 714 5.07 -35.44 19.23
N GLU A 715 4.66 -36.23 20.23
CA GLU A 715 3.66 -37.30 20.11
C GLU A 715 2.27 -36.86 19.63
N THR A 716 1.97 -35.56 19.67
CA THR A 716 0.69 -34.98 19.24
C THR A 716 0.80 -34.19 17.93
N THR A 717 2.01 -33.87 17.46
CA THR A 717 2.21 -33.20 16.18
C THR A 717 1.84 -34.13 15.01
N SER A 718 1.09 -33.61 14.04
CA SER A 718 0.80 -34.29 12.77
C SER A 718 1.02 -33.35 11.58
N VAL A 719 1.81 -33.79 10.60
CA VAL A 719 2.08 -33.07 9.35
C VAL A 719 1.70 -33.96 8.17
N LEU A 720 0.72 -33.52 7.38
CA LEU A 720 0.11 -34.31 6.31
C LEU A 720 0.13 -33.53 4.99
N ALA A 721 1.06 -33.85 4.09
CA ALA A 721 1.07 -33.30 2.73
C ALA A 721 0.19 -34.16 1.80
N ALA A 722 -0.70 -33.54 1.03
CA ALA A 722 -1.49 -34.24 0.03
C ALA A 722 -0.64 -34.75 -1.15
N ARG A 723 0.45 -34.03 -1.45
CA ARG A 723 1.44 -34.36 -2.48
C ARG A 723 2.80 -34.54 -1.83
N ASP A 724 3.72 -33.59 -1.99
CA ASP A 724 5.10 -33.77 -1.60
C ASP A 724 5.39 -33.15 -0.24
N PHE A 725 6.21 -33.82 0.58
CA PHE A 725 6.72 -33.27 1.83
C PHE A 725 8.23 -33.19 1.81
N VAL A 726 8.74 -31.96 1.83
CA VAL A 726 10.17 -31.67 1.82
C VAL A 726 10.59 -31.04 3.15
N ILE A 727 11.65 -31.58 3.77
CA ILE A 727 12.30 -30.97 4.93
C ILE A 727 13.77 -30.74 4.59
N LYS A 728 14.26 -29.53 4.85
CA LYS A 728 15.69 -29.19 4.84
C LYS A 728 16.06 -28.66 6.22
N THR A 729 16.81 -29.45 6.98
CA THR A 729 17.14 -29.08 8.36
C THR A 729 18.51 -29.52 8.84
N GLY A 730 18.98 -28.95 9.94
CA GLY A 730 20.18 -29.40 10.64
C GLY A 730 19.91 -30.59 11.56
N ARG A 731 18.70 -30.70 12.13
CA ARG A 731 18.34 -31.80 13.03
C ARG A 731 16.84 -32.06 12.99
N LEU A 732 16.44 -33.34 13.00
CA LEU A 732 15.04 -33.75 13.05
C LEU A 732 14.80 -34.67 14.25
N GLU A 733 13.92 -34.26 15.16
CA GLU A 733 13.43 -35.10 16.26
C GLU A 733 11.95 -35.38 16.03
N ASN A 734 11.61 -36.64 15.77
CA ASN A 734 10.25 -37.09 15.50
C ASN A 734 9.73 -38.05 16.55
N SER A 735 8.68 -37.64 17.25
CA SER A 735 7.82 -38.51 18.07
C SER A 735 6.36 -38.50 17.59
N GLY A 736 6.03 -37.75 16.54
CA GLY A 736 4.67 -37.61 16.01
C GLY A 736 4.51 -38.21 14.62
N GLN A 737 3.60 -37.66 13.82
CA GLN A 737 3.32 -38.14 12.46
C GLN A 737 3.82 -37.16 11.39
N LEU A 738 4.66 -37.64 10.49
CA LEU A 738 5.12 -36.95 9.28
C LEU A 738 4.71 -37.78 8.05
N ALA A 739 3.83 -37.25 7.20
CA ALA A 739 3.27 -38.01 6.08
C ALA A 739 3.17 -37.23 4.77
N ALA A 740 3.36 -37.94 3.66
CA ALA A 740 3.18 -37.42 2.30
C ALA A 740 2.34 -38.37 1.42
N GLY A 741 1.47 -37.78 0.59
CA GLY A 741 0.59 -38.51 -0.33
C GLY A 741 1.24 -38.89 -1.67
N GLN A 742 2.32 -38.19 -2.07
CA GLN A 742 3.17 -38.52 -3.22
C GLN A 742 4.58 -38.82 -2.75
N ASP A 743 5.52 -37.88 -2.77
CA ASP A 743 6.91 -38.15 -2.40
C ASP A 743 7.34 -37.43 -1.11
N LEU A 744 8.30 -38.02 -0.42
CA LEU A 744 8.90 -37.46 0.80
C LEU A 744 10.40 -37.31 0.59
N ALA A 745 10.92 -36.12 0.80
CA ALA A 745 12.34 -35.83 0.64
C ALA A 745 12.88 -35.03 1.84
N PHE A 746 13.53 -35.73 2.76
CA PHE A 746 14.16 -35.12 3.93
C PHE A 746 15.66 -35.02 3.70
N SER A 747 16.20 -33.82 3.89
CA SER A 747 17.62 -33.49 3.79
C SER A 747 18.08 -32.94 5.13
N VAL A 748 18.87 -33.72 5.87
CA VAL A 748 19.29 -33.43 7.24
C VAL A 748 20.82 -33.46 7.35
N THR A 749 21.44 -32.35 7.72
CA THR A 749 22.92 -32.27 7.81
C THR A 749 23.48 -32.79 9.14
N GLY A 750 22.63 -32.97 10.15
CA GLY A 750 22.94 -33.61 11.43
C GLY A 750 22.17 -34.91 11.62
N ASP A 751 21.65 -35.12 12.84
CA ASP A 751 20.99 -36.37 13.24
C ASP A 751 19.47 -36.34 13.00
N VAL A 752 18.92 -37.53 12.75
CA VAL A 752 17.48 -37.81 12.69
C VAL A 752 17.14 -38.82 13.77
N THR A 753 16.22 -38.49 14.67
CA THR A 753 15.70 -39.41 15.67
C THR A 753 14.21 -39.62 15.45
N ASN A 754 13.78 -40.86 15.22
CA ASN A 754 12.38 -41.27 15.16
C ASN A 754 12.08 -42.17 16.37
N SER A 755 11.35 -41.64 17.34
CA SER A 755 11.12 -42.25 18.66
C SER A 755 9.89 -43.16 18.67
N LYS A 756 9.52 -43.70 19.85
CA LYS A 756 8.50 -44.75 20.05
C LYS A 756 7.13 -44.51 19.41
N THR A 757 6.69 -43.27 19.31
CA THR A 757 5.41 -42.88 18.69
C THR A 757 5.59 -42.24 17.32
N GLY A 758 6.85 -42.05 16.90
CA GLY A 758 7.24 -41.42 15.66
C GLY A 758 6.90 -42.28 14.44
N LEU A 759 6.13 -41.69 13.51
CA LEU A 759 5.81 -42.23 12.21
C LEU A 759 6.32 -41.29 11.12
N ILE A 760 7.15 -41.81 10.23
CA ILE A 760 7.46 -41.20 8.93
C ILE A 760 6.83 -42.09 7.87
N TYR A 761 5.82 -41.58 7.15
CA TYR A 761 5.06 -42.35 6.17
C TYR A 761 5.02 -41.65 4.81
N VAL A 762 5.11 -42.41 3.74
CA VAL A 762 4.89 -41.89 2.38
C VAL A 762 4.22 -42.93 1.50
N LYS A 763 3.21 -42.49 0.75
CA LYS A 763 2.50 -43.36 -0.19
C LYS A 763 3.29 -43.62 -1.49
N GLY A 764 4.03 -42.63 -1.97
CA GLY A 764 4.99 -42.79 -3.07
C GLY A 764 6.37 -43.11 -2.54
N ASN A 765 7.39 -42.37 -2.98
CA ASN A 765 8.78 -42.67 -2.66
C ASN A 765 9.29 -41.83 -1.49
N GLY A 766 10.07 -42.44 -0.62
CA GLY A 766 10.74 -41.78 0.50
C GLY A 766 12.24 -41.66 0.26
N ALA A 767 12.79 -40.47 0.49
CA ALA A 767 14.22 -40.22 0.50
C ALA A 767 14.61 -39.53 1.80
N LEU A 768 15.32 -40.27 2.66
CA LEU A 768 15.92 -39.75 3.90
C LEU A 768 17.42 -39.56 3.65
N LYS A 769 17.79 -38.34 3.28
CA LYS A 769 19.16 -37.91 3.00
C LYS A 769 19.74 -37.29 4.27
N VAL A 770 20.59 -38.01 4.98
CA VAL A 770 21.07 -37.65 6.33
C VAL A 770 22.58 -37.81 6.43
N ASP A 771 23.31 -36.76 6.78
CA ASP A 771 24.76 -36.86 6.99
C ASP A 771 25.10 -37.54 8.32
N GLY A 772 24.35 -37.24 9.38
CA GLY A 772 24.53 -37.80 10.73
C GLY A 772 23.91 -39.18 10.92
N THR A 773 23.50 -39.46 12.15
CA THR A 773 22.89 -40.73 12.55
C THR A 773 21.38 -40.67 12.34
N VAL A 774 20.83 -41.70 11.68
CA VAL A 774 19.40 -41.99 11.68
C VAL A 774 19.12 -43.01 12.77
N LEU A 775 18.52 -42.58 13.88
CA LEU A 775 18.08 -43.44 14.97
C LEU A 775 16.57 -43.65 14.88
N ASN A 776 16.13 -44.86 14.57
CA ASN A 776 14.74 -45.29 14.67
C ASN A 776 14.57 -46.16 15.93
N ASP A 777 14.15 -45.56 17.04
CA ASP A 777 13.99 -46.20 18.35
C ASP A 777 12.51 -46.43 18.65
N PHE A 778 12.04 -47.66 18.44
CA PHE A 778 10.62 -48.08 18.47
C PHE A 778 9.69 -47.40 17.45
N GLY A 779 10.18 -46.44 16.66
CA GLY A 779 9.40 -45.75 15.64
C GLY A 779 9.20 -46.54 14.35
N ALA A 780 8.39 -45.98 13.44
CA ALA A 780 8.13 -46.55 12.11
C ALA A 780 8.52 -45.58 10.98
N ILE A 781 9.26 -46.09 9.99
CA ILE A 781 9.58 -45.41 8.74
C ILE A 781 9.07 -46.28 7.59
N ILE A 782 8.04 -45.82 6.88
CA ILE A 782 7.30 -46.62 5.90
C ILE A 782 7.16 -45.85 4.59
N ALA A 783 7.59 -46.46 3.48
CA ALA A 783 7.21 -46.04 2.14
C ALA A 783 6.40 -47.15 1.46
N GLU A 784 5.29 -46.83 0.81
CA GLU A 784 4.60 -47.79 -0.09
C GLU A 784 5.32 -47.92 -1.45
N GLY A 785 6.09 -46.91 -1.85
CA GLY A 785 7.00 -46.94 -2.99
C GLY A 785 8.43 -47.36 -2.62
N ASP A 786 9.41 -46.73 -3.26
CA ASP A 786 10.83 -46.95 -2.95
C ASP A 786 11.27 -46.12 -1.73
N LEU A 787 12.20 -46.64 -0.92
CA LEU A 787 12.77 -45.94 0.23
C LEU A 787 14.30 -45.88 0.12
N PHE A 788 14.86 -44.68 0.24
CA PHE A 788 16.30 -44.43 0.12
C PHE A 788 16.86 -43.80 1.39
N PHE A 789 17.98 -44.33 1.88
CA PHE A 789 18.83 -43.73 2.90
C PHE A 789 20.21 -43.43 2.31
N THR A 790 20.62 -42.17 2.34
CA THR A 790 21.92 -41.70 1.82
C THR A 790 22.44 -40.55 2.69
N ASN A 791 23.62 -40.00 2.39
CA ASN A 791 24.06 -38.71 2.92
C ASN A 791 23.16 -37.55 2.41
N ALA A 792 23.27 -36.35 3.00
CA ALA A 792 22.44 -35.20 2.68
C ALA A 792 22.54 -34.77 1.19
N ASP A 793 23.74 -34.89 0.59
CA ASP A 793 23.96 -34.61 -0.83
C ASP A 793 23.34 -35.67 -1.78
N GLY A 794 22.90 -36.81 -1.25
CA GLY A 794 22.24 -37.87 -2.01
C GLY A 794 23.16 -38.73 -2.87
N THR A 795 24.48 -38.66 -2.67
CA THR A 795 25.48 -39.33 -3.52
C THR A 795 26.37 -40.34 -2.80
N GLY A 796 26.27 -40.44 -1.47
CA GLY A 796 27.11 -41.29 -0.63
C GLY A 796 26.43 -41.79 0.64
N LYS A 797 27.26 -42.28 1.57
CA LYS A 797 26.85 -42.94 2.82
C LYS A 797 26.57 -41.94 3.95
N SER A 798 25.48 -42.15 4.69
CA SER A 798 25.25 -41.49 5.99
C SER A 798 26.23 -42.00 7.07
N LEU A 799 26.36 -41.29 8.21
CA LEU A 799 27.22 -41.74 9.32
C LEU A 799 26.77 -43.08 9.92
N SER A 800 25.48 -43.20 10.24
CA SER A 800 24.93 -44.43 10.83
C SER A 800 23.42 -44.52 10.62
N LEU A 801 22.91 -45.75 10.46
CA LEU A 801 21.50 -46.08 10.57
C LEU A 801 21.34 -47.09 11.71
N VAL A 802 20.68 -46.67 12.79
CA VAL A 802 20.37 -47.48 13.97
C VAL A 802 18.87 -47.71 14.05
N ASN A 803 18.42 -48.94 13.81
CA ASN A 803 17.05 -49.37 14.00
C ASN A 803 16.96 -50.23 15.27
N LYS A 804 16.47 -49.64 16.35
CA LYS A 804 16.34 -50.27 17.67
C LYS A 804 14.87 -50.52 17.98
N ALA A 805 14.46 -51.79 17.95
CA ALA A 805 13.07 -52.20 18.11
C ALA A 805 12.08 -51.46 17.20
N GLY A 806 12.56 -50.83 16.14
CA GLY A 806 11.80 -50.02 15.21
C GLY A 806 11.47 -50.78 13.93
N PHE A 807 10.59 -50.18 13.12
CA PHE A 807 10.13 -50.73 11.85
C PHE A 807 10.52 -49.85 10.67
N ILE A 808 11.27 -50.40 9.72
CA ILE A 808 11.61 -49.74 8.45
C ILE A 808 11.07 -50.59 7.31
N GLN A 809 10.20 -50.04 6.47
CA GLN A 809 9.56 -50.79 5.37
C GLN A 809 9.57 -49.99 4.06
N ALA A 810 9.91 -50.67 2.96
CA ALA A 810 9.62 -50.22 1.60
C ALA A 810 8.65 -51.19 0.90
N GLY A 811 7.56 -50.67 0.34
CA GLY A 811 6.60 -51.43 -0.45
C GLY A 811 7.12 -51.80 -1.85
N LYS A 812 8.18 -51.14 -2.30
CA LYS A 812 9.01 -51.54 -3.43
C LYS A 812 10.46 -51.74 -2.97
N ASN A 813 11.42 -51.02 -3.55
CA ASN A 813 12.84 -51.24 -3.26
C ASN A 813 13.29 -50.43 -2.04
N LEU A 814 14.15 -51.03 -1.22
CA LEU A 814 14.83 -50.36 -0.11
C LEU A 814 16.32 -50.24 -0.42
N ASN A 815 16.85 -49.02 -0.47
CA ASN A 815 18.27 -48.75 -0.68
C ASN A 815 18.85 -48.04 0.54
N ILE A 816 19.84 -48.66 1.17
CA ILE A 816 20.52 -48.13 2.36
C ILE A 816 21.99 -47.91 2.04
N GLN A 817 22.44 -46.66 2.10
CA GLN A 817 23.85 -46.27 2.03
C GLN A 817 24.25 -45.60 3.35
N THR A 818 25.06 -46.29 4.15
CA THR A 818 25.47 -45.81 5.49
C THR A 818 26.83 -46.37 5.87
N ASN A 819 27.64 -45.71 6.70
CA ASN A 819 28.89 -46.32 7.15
C ASN A 819 28.60 -47.48 8.11
N THR A 820 27.64 -47.31 9.01
CA THR A 820 27.28 -48.34 9.98
C THR A 820 25.77 -48.58 10.02
N LEU A 821 25.35 -49.83 9.84
CA LEU A 821 23.96 -50.26 10.01
C LEU A 821 23.84 -51.10 11.28
N LYS A 822 23.04 -50.66 12.25
CA LYS A 822 22.71 -51.44 13.45
C LYS A 822 21.22 -51.73 13.46
N ASN A 823 20.84 -53.00 13.52
CA ASN A 823 19.46 -53.43 13.64
C ASN A 823 19.33 -54.31 14.89
N GLU A 824 18.67 -53.84 15.93
CA GLU A 824 18.66 -54.48 17.24
C GLU A 824 17.26 -54.55 17.83
N ALA A 825 17.01 -55.60 18.61
CA ALA A 825 15.75 -55.75 19.34
C ALA A 825 15.73 -54.83 20.58
N ASP A 826 14.59 -54.76 21.26
CA ASP A 826 14.40 -53.97 22.48
C ASP A 826 15.35 -54.37 23.63
N SER A 827 15.79 -55.62 23.63
CA SER A 827 16.59 -56.23 24.69
C SER A 827 17.34 -57.46 24.19
N THR A 828 18.41 -57.84 24.90
CA THR A 828 19.09 -59.10 24.66
C THR A 828 18.33 -60.25 25.34
N PRO A 829 18.14 -61.40 24.67
CA PRO A 829 17.53 -62.57 25.29
C PRO A 829 18.42 -63.08 26.43
N VAL A 830 17.79 -63.49 27.53
CA VAL A 830 18.47 -64.16 28.65
C VAL A 830 18.08 -65.63 28.63
N ILE A 831 19.09 -66.51 28.63
CA ILE A 831 18.91 -67.97 28.64
C ILE A 831 19.25 -68.47 30.05
N THR A 832 18.33 -69.22 30.64
CA THR A 832 18.55 -69.94 31.90
C THR A 832 18.58 -71.43 31.64
N GLU A 833 19.48 -72.13 32.33
CA GLU A 833 19.63 -73.57 32.24
C GLU A 833 19.02 -74.23 33.49
N THR A 834 18.21 -75.26 33.27
CA THR A 834 17.62 -76.08 34.34
C THR A 834 17.96 -77.55 34.08
N SER A 835 18.44 -78.23 35.12
CA SER A 835 18.72 -79.67 35.08
C SER A 835 17.66 -80.41 35.90
N GLU A 836 17.01 -81.37 35.27
CA GLU A 836 16.12 -82.33 35.92
C GLU A 836 16.78 -83.71 35.94
N TYR A 837 16.73 -84.39 37.09
CA TYR A 837 17.34 -85.70 37.28
C TYR A 837 16.26 -86.76 37.54
N SER A 838 16.39 -87.90 36.88
CA SER A 838 15.53 -89.08 37.08
C SER A 838 16.38 -90.33 37.22
N ASP A 839 16.28 -91.00 38.38
CA ASP A 839 17.02 -92.23 38.64
C ASP A 839 16.26 -93.47 38.17
N ILE A 840 16.85 -94.21 37.23
CA ILE A 840 16.37 -95.49 36.72
C ILE A 840 17.10 -96.61 37.45
N SER A 841 16.37 -97.30 38.32
CA SER A 841 16.92 -98.44 39.08
C SER A 841 17.21 -99.62 38.14
N PHE A 842 18.38 -100.25 38.31
CA PHE A 842 18.62 -101.56 37.69
C PHE A 842 17.65 -102.59 38.30
N GLN A 843 16.94 -103.32 37.45
CA GLN A 843 16.12 -104.46 37.83
C GLN A 843 16.98 -105.71 37.91
N ARG A 844 16.65 -106.61 38.85
CA ARG A 844 17.36 -107.88 38.99
C ARG A 844 17.16 -108.75 37.75
N PRO A 845 18.17 -109.55 37.36
CA PRO A 845 18.02 -110.48 36.25
C PRO A 845 16.90 -111.50 36.53
N LYS A 846 16.30 -111.99 35.45
CA LYS A 846 15.24 -113.02 35.50
C LYS A 846 15.79 -114.30 36.18
N GLY A 847 15.05 -114.87 37.13
CA GLY A 847 15.48 -116.01 37.97
C GLY A 847 16.05 -115.62 39.34
N SER A 848 16.24 -114.32 39.62
CA SER A 848 16.75 -113.81 40.91
C SER A 848 15.79 -113.97 42.09
N ASP A 849 14.49 -114.16 41.82
CA ASP A 849 13.46 -114.53 42.79
C ASP A 849 13.71 -115.90 43.44
N GLN A 850 14.52 -116.76 42.81
CA GLN A 850 14.91 -118.07 43.35
C GLN A 850 16.03 -117.98 44.42
N LEU A 851 16.68 -116.81 44.54
CA LEU A 851 17.67 -116.50 45.57
C LEU A 851 16.97 -116.14 46.89
N SER A 852 16.52 -117.15 47.64
CA SER A 852 15.68 -116.98 48.85
C SER A 852 16.33 -116.18 49.98
N ASP A 853 17.67 -116.12 50.02
CA ASP A 853 18.45 -115.32 50.98
C ASP A 853 18.93 -113.96 50.39
N GLY A 854 18.61 -113.69 49.12
CA GLY A 854 19.01 -112.49 48.40
C GLY A 854 20.50 -112.41 48.03
N MET A 855 21.25 -113.52 48.14
CA MET A 855 22.69 -113.57 47.85
C MET A 855 22.97 -114.32 46.55
N LEU A 856 23.91 -113.80 45.75
CA LEU A 856 24.42 -114.42 44.53
C LEU A 856 25.77 -115.06 44.81
N TYR A 857 25.96 -116.30 44.37
CA TYR A 857 27.20 -117.05 44.53
C TYR A 857 27.85 -117.35 43.17
N GLN A 858 29.17 -117.28 43.11
CA GLN A 858 29.99 -117.51 41.92
C GLN A 858 31.02 -118.59 42.21
N ASP A 859 31.03 -119.70 41.46
CA ASP A 859 32.06 -120.74 41.53
C ASP A 859 32.83 -120.81 40.20
N GLY A 860 34.08 -120.35 40.17
CA GLY A 860 34.82 -120.16 38.92
C GLY A 860 34.21 -119.07 38.00
N PRO A 861 34.69 -118.92 36.75
CA PRO A 861 34.30 -117.78 35.90
C PRO A 861 32.85 -117.82 35.38
N ASN A 862 32.26 -119.01 35.20
CA ASN A 862 31.03 -119.19 34.40
C ASN A 862 29.86 -119.87 35.13
N LEU A 863 29.96 -120.15 36.44
CA LEU A 863 28.84 -120.74 37.20
C LEU A 863 28.37 -119.77 38.27
N TRP A 864 27.15 -119.27 38.11
CA TRP A 864 26.53 -118.28 38.98
C TRP A 864 25.13 -118.72 39.39
N GLY A 865 24.73 -118.47 40.64
CA GLY A 865 23.38 -118.84 41.07
C GLY A 865 23.18 -118.91 42.56
N LYS A 866 22.25 -119.78 42.96
CA LYS A 866 21.88 -119.97 44.36
C LYS A 866 22.92 -120.83 45.06
N GLY A 867 23.31 -120.41 46.25
CA GLY A 867 24.14 -121.19 47.13
C GLY A 867 23.67 -121.06 48.57
N HIS A 868 24.32 -121.79 49.45
CA HIS A 868 24.11 -121.64 50.88
C HIS A 868 25.45 -121.68 51.62
N GLU A 869 25.45 -121.05 52.79
CA GLU A 869 26.58 -121.09 53.71
C GLU A 869 26.38 -122.26 54.67
N HIS A 870 27.22 -123.28 54.54
CA HIS A 870 27.28 -124.35 55.52
C HIS A 870 28.41 -124.06 56.49
N GLN A 871 28.05 -123.56 57.66
CA GLN A 871 28.99 -123.34 58.75
C GLN A 871 29.18 -124.67 59.50
N SER A 872 30.41 -125.17 59.61
CA SER A 872 30.65 -126.44 60.31
C SER A 872 30.58 -126.24 61.83
N HIS A 873 29.74 -127.03 62.50
CA HIS A 873 29.46 -126.90 63.94
C HIS A 873 30.14 -127.98 64.81
N THR A 874 30.84 -128.97 64.22
CA THR A 874 31.51 -130.07 64.93
C THR A 874 32.80 -130.53 64.22
N GLY A 875 33.83 -130.94 64.98
CA GLY A 875 35.14 -131.38 64.46
C GLY A 875 36.18 -130.26 64.22
N PRO A 876 37.42 -130.59 63.77
CA PRO A 876 38.57 -129.68 63.71
C PRO A 876 38.43 -128.48 62.76
N PHE A 877 37.26 -128.30 62.12
CA PHE A 877 36.91 -127.19 61.25
C PHE A 877 35.72 -126.36 61.78
N LYS A 878 35.42 -126.44 63.09
CA LYS A 878 34.33 -125.68 63.72
C LYS A 878 34.52 -124.17 63.55
N GLY A 879 33.56 -123.49 62.94
CA GLY A 879 33.63 -122.06 62.60
C GLY A 879 34.12 -121.75 61.17
N HIS A 880 34.52 -122.76 60.39
CA HIS A 880 34.74 -122.60 58.95
C HIS A 880 33.40 -122.52 58.23
N VAL A 881 33.20 -121.43 57.48
CA VAL A 881 32.09 -121.28 56.52
C VAL A 881 32.56 -121.87 55.21
N LYS A 882 31.95 -122.97 54.77
CA LYS A 882 32.06 -123.45 53.38
C LYS A 882 30.85 -122.92 52.62
N VAL A 883 31.12 -122.42 51.43
CA VAL A 883 30.11 -121.88 50.53
C VAL A 883 29.94 -122.89 49.40
N PHE A 884 28.71 -123.33 49.17
CA PHE A 884 28.36 -124.25 48.08
C PHE A 884 27.42 -123.56 47.10
N LEU A 885 27.61 -123.82 45.81
CA LEU A 885 26.65 -123.43 44.77
C LEU A 885 25.66 -124.59 44.58
N ASP A 886 24.41 -124.38 44.98
CA ASP A 886 23.36 -125.40 44.94
C ASP A 886 22.75 -125.53 43.56
N VAL A 887 22.41 -124.38 42.97
CA VAL A 887 21.72 -124.30 41.69
C VAL A 887 22.47 -123.31 40.81
N PRO A 888 23.11 -123.76 39.72
CA PRO A 888 23.58 -122.86 38.69
C PRO A 888 22.35 -122.27 37.98
N LEU A 889 22.14 -120.96 38.14
CA LEU A 889 21.01 -120.24 37.57
C LEU A 889 21.42 -119.48 36.30
N TRP A 890 22.68 -119.11 36.17
CA TRP A 890 23.23 -118.36 35.05
C TRP A 890 24.56 -118.96 34.60
N ALA A 891 24.75 -119.07 33.28
CA ALA A 891 25.90 -119.71 32.65
C ALA A 891 27.03 -118.73 32.31
N SER A 892 26.83 -117.44 32.55
CA SER A 892 27.83 -116.40 32.35
C SER A 892 27.65 -115.26 33.35
N LYS A 893 28.72 -114.50 33.58
CA LYS A 893 28.68 -113.31 34.44
C LYS A 893 27.68 -112.26 33.92
N GLU A 894 27.56 -112.08 32.61
CA GLU A 894 26.69 -111.08 31.98
C GLU A 894 25.19 -111.37 32.19
N GLU A 895 24.80 -112.65 32.21
CA GLU A 895 23.42 -113.06 32.52
C GLU A 895 23.00 -112.71 33.95
N THR A 896 23.95 -112.45 34.84
CA THR A 896 23.70 -111.99 36.21
C THR A 896 23.52 -110.48 36.33
N TYR A 897 23.68 -109.72 35.23
CA TYR A 897 23.66 -108.25 35.30
C TYR A 897 22.27 -107.72 35.61
N GLY A 898 22.24 -106.62 36.36
CA GLY A 898 21.03 -105.81 36.47
C GLY A 898 20.70 -105.17 35.14
N THR A 899 19.41 -105.04 34.83
CA THR A 899 18.93 -104.43 33.58
C THR A 899 18.19 -103.14 33.89
N ALA A 900 18.54 -102.04 33.24
CA ALA A 900 17.81 -100.78 33.26
C ALA A 900 17.31 -100.51 31.84
N THR A 901 16.00 -100.45 31.65
CA THR A 901 15.39 -100.24 30.32
C THR A 901 14.93 -98.79 30.21
N LEU A 902 15.37 -98.10 29.16
CA LEU A 902 14.93 -96.73 28.84
C LEU A 902 13.57 -96.76 28.11
N GLU A 903 12.89 -95.62 28.05
CA GLU A 903 11.58 -95.50 27.37
C GLU A 903 11.65 -95.81 25.86
N ASP A 904 12.81 -95.60 25.23
CA ASP A 904 13.03 -95.89 23.80
C ASP A 904 13.31 -97.37 23.50
N GLY A 905 13.36 -98.23 24.53
CA GLY A 905 13.62 -99.67 24.42
C GLY A 905 15.10 -100.06 24.54
N THR A 906 16.02 -99.10 24.66
CA THR A 906 17.44 -99.38 24.93
C THR A 906 17.60 -99.99 26.32
N VAL A 907 18.37 -101.06 26.44
CA VAL A 907 18.60 -101.75 27.71
C VAL A 907 20.06 -101.60 28.12
N TYR A 908 20.31 -101.03 29.30
CA TYR A 908 21.62 -101.02 29.93
C TYR A 908 21.76 -102.20 30.88
N LYS A 909 22.89 -102.91 30.79
CA LYS A 909 23.23 -104.00 31.72
C LYS A 909 24.51 -103.68 32.47
N ALA A 910 24.51 -103.89 33.78
CA ALA A 910 25.73 -103.75 34.59
C ALA A 910 25.77 -104.79 35.71
N PHE A 911 26.97 -105.17 36.14
CA PHE A 911 27.14 -105.98 37.34
C PHE A 911 26.86 -105.16 38.60
N THR A 912 25.63 -105.20 39.08
CA THR A 912 25.13 -104.44 40.24
C THR A 912 25.18 -105.24 41.56
N TRP A 913 26.03 -106.26 41.63
CA TRP A 913 26.18 -107.08 42.82
C TRP A 913 27.45 -106.70 43.59
N LYS A 914 27.30 -106.34 44.86
CA LYS A 914 28.41 -105.95 45.73
C LYS A 914 29.07 -107.18 46.34
N HIS A 915 30.37 -107.35 46.11
CA HIS A 915 31.14 -108.44 46.72
C HIS A 915 31.08 -108.34 48.25
N LYS A 916 30.80 -109.46 48.90
CA LYS A 916 30.77 -109.58 50.36
C LYS A 916 31.97 -110.42 50.78
N PRO A 917 33.08 -109.79 51.22
CA PRO A 917 34.30 -110.53 51.52
C PRO A 917 34.08 -111.56 52.61
N ILE A 918 34.66 -112.75 52.42
CA ILE A 918 34.62 -113.88 53.35
C ILE A 918 36.02 -114.06 53.93
N LYS A 919 36.12 -114.46 55.21
CA LYS A 919 37.35 -114.43 56.03
C LYS A 919 38.50 -115.38 55.62
N LYS A 920 38.50 -116.00 54.44
CA LYS A 920 39.64 -116.78 53.86
C LYS A 920 39.34 -117.13 52.40
N GLU A 921 40.35 -117.08 51.53
CA GLU A 921 40.24 -117.35 50.09
C GLU A 921 39.63 -118.73 49.81
N LEU A 922 38.43 -118.73 49.22
CA LEU A 922 37.73 -119.90 48.68
C LEU A 922 37.44 -119.62 47.20
N SER A 923 37.34 -120.67 46.37
CA SER A 923 37.03 -120.55 44.92
C SER A 923 35.63 -120.01 44.64
N VAL A 924 34.77 -119.93 45.66
CA VAL A 924 33.39 -119.47 45.55
C VAL A 924 33.23 -118.09 46.19
N HIS A 925 32.85 -117.09 45.39
CA HIS A 925 32.63 -115.72 45.81
C HIS A 925 31.14 -115.46 46.09
N ARG A 926 30.84 -114.61 47.08
CA ARG A 926 29.47 -114.20 47.42
C ARG A 926 29.26 -112.71 47.16
N TYR A 927 28.10 -112.38 46.62
CA TYR A 927 27.69 -111.02 46.33
C TYR A 927 26.28 -110.76 46.84
N SER A 928 26.01 -109.51 47.25
CA SER A 928 24.68 -109.04 47.63
C SER A 928 24.19 -108.01 46.62
N TRP A 929 22.89 -108.04 46.27
CA TRP A 929 22.31 -107.05 45.37
C TRP A 929 22.51 -105.62 45.89
N ASN A 930 23.14 -104.76 45.09
CA ASN A 930 23.42 -103.38 45.46
C ASN A 930 22.24 -102.46 45.13
N GLY A 931 21.10 -102.68 45.79
CA GLY A 931 19.89 -101.92 45.46
C GLY A 931 18.64 -102.27 46.27
N SER A 932 18.70 -102.26 47.61
CA SER A 932 17.47 -102.30 48.42
C SER A 932 17.41 -101.11 49.38
N LEU A 933 16.33 -100.32 49.28
CA LEU A 933 15.89 -99.39 50.32
C LEU A 933 15.60 -100.19 51.60
N ARG A 934 16.49 -100.14 52.59
CA ARG A 934 16.13 -100.51 53.96
C ARG A 934 15.31 -99.37 54.54
N LYS A 935 14.00 -99.57 54.72
CA LYS A 935 13.21 -98.78 55.67
C LYS A 935 13.68 -99.16 57.09
N GLY A 936 14.37 -98.25 57.78
CA GLY A 936 14.65 -98.42 59.21
C GLY A 936 15.64 -97.40 59.79
N GLY A 937 15.14 -96.34 60.42
CA GLY A 937 15.87 -95.43 61.30
C GLY A 937 15.45 -93.96 61.18
N TRP A 938 15.06 -93.33 62.30
CA TRP A 938 14.48 -91.97 62.40
C TRP A 938 15.47 -90.81 62.17
N PHE A 939 16.70 -91.11 61.72
CA PHE A 939 17.66 -90.14 61.19
C PHE A 939 18.06 -90.63 59.80
N GLY A 940 17.60 -89.94 58.77
CA GLY A 940 17.82 -90.31 57.36
C GLY A 940 19.30 -90.21 56.99
N SER A 941 19.98 -91.36 56.95
CA SER A 941 21.19 -91.54 56.14
C SER A 941 20.75 -92.09 54.79
N ILE A 942 20.92 -91.27 53.74
CA ILE A 942 20.78 -91.68 52.35
C ILE A 942 22.03 -92.53 52.05
N ASN A 943 21.84 -93.76 51.58
CA ASN A 943 22.96 -94.63 51.24
C ASN A 943 23.34 -94.33 49.78
N GLU A 944 24.35 -93.49 49.55
CA GLU A 944 24.78 -92.98 48.23
C GLU A 944 25.37 -94.05 47.29
N ASN A 945 25.46 -95.32 47.71
CA ASN A 945 26.18 -96.37 47.00
C ASN A 945 25.29 -97.36 46.23
N TRP A 946 24.02 -97.07 45.96
CA TRP A 946 23.13 -97.98 45.23
C TRP A 946 23.31 -97.89 43.72
N SER A 947 23.27 -99.01 43.01
CA SER A 947 23.54 -99.02 41.57
C SER A 947 22.32 -98.58 40.76
N HIS A 948 22.44 -97.53 39.94
CA HIS A 948 21.35 -96.98 39.12
C HIS A 948 21.90 -96.33 37.84
N MET A 949 21.01 -96.04 36.90
CA MET A 949 21.27 -95.12 35.79
C MET A 949 20.58 -93.79 36.13
N THR A 950 21.24 -92.65 35.95
CA THR A 950 20.57 -91.34 36.10
C THR A 950 20.40 -90.72 34.73
N GLU A 951 19.17 -90.41 34.38
CA GLU A 951 18.88 -89.53 33.26
C GLU A 951 18.94 -88.08 33.76
N GLU A 952 19.76 -87.26 33.11
CA GLU A 952 19.82 -85.82 33.32
C GLU A 952 19.31 -85.12 32.07
N THR A 953 18.21 -84.38 32.21
CA THR A 953 17.71 -83.53 31.14
C THR A 953 18.06 -82.08 31.43
N VAL A 954 18.94 -81.52 30.59
CA VAL A 954 19.36 -80.12 30.63
C VAL A 954 18.53 -79.34 29.61
N THR A 955 17.59 -78.53 30.09
CA THR A 955 16.76 -77.67 29.24
C THR A 955 17.20 -76.22 29.40
N GLN A 956 17.54 -75.60 28.28
CA GLN A 956 17.68 -74.16 28.18
C GLN A 956 16.34 -73.54 27.79
N GLU A 957 15.89 -72.58 28.58
CA GLU A 957 14.71 -71.77 28.27
C GLU A 957 15.08 -70.29 28.27
N PHE A 958 14.33 -69.52 27.49
CA PHE A 958 14.45 -68.07 27.51
C PHE A 958 13.70 -67.54 28.73
N SER A 959 14.43 -67.10 29.75
CA SER A 959 13.86 -66.43 30.91
C SER A 959 13.38 -65.01 30.60
N HIS A 960 14.00 -64.38 29.60
CA HIS A 960 13.56 -63.12 29.00
C HIS A 960 13.71 -63.21 27.47
N LYS A 961 12.63 -62.90 26.74
CA LYS A 961 12.62 -62.83 25.27
C LYS A 961 12.46 -61.38 24.85
N PRO A 962 13.12 -60.94 23.76
CA PRO A 962 12.83 -59.64 23.18
C PRO A 962 11.34 -59.54 22.86
N THR A 963 10.69 -58.43 23.24
CA THR A 963 9.25 -58.25 23.00
C THR A 963 8.98 -57.60 21.65
N VAL A 964 9.89 -56.74 21.20
CA VAL A 964 9.86 -56.10 19.89
C VAL A 964 11.22 -56.27 19.23
N SER A 965 11.20 -56.85 18.02
CA SER A 965 12.38 -57.04 17.19
C SER A 965 12.59 -55.81 16.32
N GLY A 966 13.83 -55.37 16.14
CA GLY A 966 14.14 -54.38 15.10
C GLY A 966 13.91 -55.03 13.73
N MET A 967 13.11 -54.39 12.89
CA MET A 967 12.69 -54.97 11.62
C MET A 967 12.93 -54.01 10.46
N ILE A 968 13.69 -54.49 9.48
CA ILE A 968 13.95 -53.83 8.20
C ILE A 968 13.40 -54.74 7.09
N GLU A 969 12.49 -54.22 6.29
CA GLU A 969 11.77 -54.98 5.26
C GLU A 969 11.68 -54.25 3.92
N SER A 970 11.86 -55.01 2.84
CA SER A 970 11.51 -54.59 1.48
C SER A 970 10.58 -55.62 0.82
N HIS A 971 9.46 -55.19 0.25
CA HIS A 971 8.63 -56.04 -0.61
C HIS A 971 9.16 -56.14 -2.06
N GLY A 972 10.19 -55.35 -2.40
CA GLY A 972 10.95 -55.42 -3.65
C GLY A 972 12.40 -55.85 -3.40
N ASN A 973 13.34 -55.18 -4.06
CA ASN A 973 14.77 -55.43 -3.84
C ASN A 973 15.30 -54.65 -2.64
N LEU A 974 16.12 -55.29 -1.83
CA LEU A 974 16.88 -54.69 -0.74
C LEU A 974 18.34 -54.51 -1.17
N ILE A 975 18.85 -53.29 -1.17
CA ILE A 975 20.25 -52.98 -1.43
C ILE A 975 20.82 -52.31 -0.18
N ILE A 976 21.81 -52.92 0.43
CA ILE A 976 22.54 -52.34 1.58
C ILE A 976 24.00 -52.19 1.20
N ASN A 977 24.50 -50.97 1.21
CA ASN A 977 25.91 -50.66 1.08
C ASN A 977 26.41 -49.99 2.37
N ALA A 978 27.05 -50.78 3.22
CA ALA A 978 27.62 -50.32 4.48
C ALA A 978 29.09 -50.69 4.67
N ASP A 979 29.77 -50.07 5.63
CA ASP A 979 31.11 -50.53 6.03
C ASP A 979 30.98 -51.66 7.06
N SER A 980 30.08 -51.50 8.04
CA SER A 980 29.73 -52.54 9.01
C SER A 980 28.22 -52.68 9.20
N ILE A 981 27.74 -53.92 9.32
CA ILE A 981 26.35 -54.26 9.62
C ILE A 981 26.30 -55.12 10.88
N ASP A 982 25.60 -54.66 11.92
CA ASP A 982 25.32 -55.43 13.13
C ASP A 982 23.81 -55.70 13.24
N ASN A 983 23.40 -56.96 13.11
CA ASN A 983 22.01 -57.40 13.30
C ASN A 983 21.90 -58.27 14.55
N HIS A 984 21.23 -57.78 15.60
CA HIS A 984 21.16 -58.42 16.92
C HIS A 984 19.72 -58.76 17.29
N TYR A 985 19.38 -60.05 17.24
CA TYR A 985 18.05 -60.57 17.58
C TYR A 985 16.91 -59.92 16.78
N SER A 986 17.26 -59.50 15.56
CA SER A 986 16.47 -58.65 14.68
C SER A 986 16.27 -59.25 13.29
N ILE A 987 15.38 -58.64 12.50
CA ILE A 987 14.97 -59.12 11.18
C ILE A 987 15.41 -58.11 10.11
N ILE A 988 16.11 -58.60 9.10
CA ILE A 988 16.35 -57.90 7.82
C ILE A 988 15.87 -58.84 6.71
N ARG A 989 14.84 -58.43 5.96
CA ARG A 989 14.24 -59.28 4.92
C ARG A 989 13.87 -58.54 3.64
N ALA A 990 13.88 -59.27 2.54
CA ALA A 990 13.41 -58.82 1.24
C ALA A 990 12.50 -59.89 0.62
N GLU A 991 11.43 -59.49 -0.06
CA GLU A 991 10.65 -60.39 -0.91
C GLU A 991 11.29 -60.57 -2.30
N GLY A 992 12.00 -59.55 -2.80
CA GLY A 992 12.84 -59.59 -4.00
C GLY A 992 14.29 -60.00 -3.73
N ASN A 993 15.24 -59.46 -4.49
CA ASN A 993 16.66 -59.74 -4.28
C ASN A 993 17.22 -58.91 -3.13
N ALA A 994 18.07 -59.52 -2.29
CA ALA A 994 18.85 -58.83 -1.28
C ALA A 994 20.32 -58.77 -1.72
N ASP A 995 20.81 -57.57 -1.99
CA ASP A 995 22.19 -57.25 -2.32
C ASP A 995 22.85 -56.51 -1.14
N ILE A 996 23.80 -57.15 -0.46
CA ILE A 996 24.36 -56.66 0.80
C ILE A 996 25.87 -56.57 0.67
N HIS A 997 26.38 -55.34 0.59
CA HIS A 997 27.79 -55.02 0.56
C HIS A 997 28.23 -54.48 1.93
N ALA A 998 29.11 -55.20 2.62
CA ALA A 998 29.72 -54.76 3.88
C ALA A 998 31.15 -55.30 4.06
N ASN A 999 32.02 -54.52 4.72
CA ASN A 999 33.34 -55.02 5.13
C ASN A 999 33.21 -56.01 6.29
N VAL A 1000 32.26 -55.76 7.20
CA VAL A 1000 31.97 -56.60 8.36
C VAL A 1000 30.46 -56.78 8.50
N LEU A 1001 30.02 -58.04 8.63
CA LEU A 1001 28.63 -58.41 8.92
C LEU A 1001 28.59 -59.25 10.20
N THR A 1002 28.06 -58.68 11.28
CA THR A 1002 27.77 -59.38 12.54
C THR A 1002 26.28 -59.71 12.58
N ASN A 1003 25.93 -60.99 12.66
CA ASN A 1003 24.55 -61.43 12.83
C ASN A 1003 24.42 -62.30 14.07
N LEU A 1004 23.86 -61.73 15.14
CA LEU A 1004 23.70 -62.38 16.43
C LEU A 1004 22.24 -62.81 16.63
N GLY A 1005 22.04 -64.12 16.82
CA GLY A 1005 20.75 -64.72 17.18
C GLY A 1005 20.89 -65.63 18.40
N ALA A 1006 19.79 -66.15 18.92
CA ALA A 1006 19.80 -67.08 20.05
C ALA A 1006 19.24 -68.45 19.67
N THR A 1007 19.90 -69.51 20.12
CA THR A 1007 19.39 -70.88 19.98
C THR A 1007 19.41 -71.53 21.36
N ALA A 1008 18.25 -71.94 21.84
CA ALA A 1008 18.13 -72.72 23.07
C ALA A 1008 18.13 -74.21 22.73
N TYR A 1009 18.67 -75.05 23.61
CA TYR A 1009 18.67 -76.50 23.44
C TYR A 1009 18.03 -77.25 24.60
N LYS A 1010 17.57 -78.46 24.32
CA LYS A 1010 17.26 -79.49 25.32
C LYS A 1010 18.17 -80.68 25.06
N ASN A 1011 19.10 -80.94 25.98
CA ASN A 1011 20.01 -82.09 25.93
C ASN A 1011 19.58 -83.11 26.98
N THR A 1012 19.62 -84.39 26.62
CA THR A 1012 19.42 -85.49 27.57
C THR A 1012 20.72 -86.28 27.67
N TYR A 1013 21.18 -86.50 28.89
CA TYR A 1013 22.39 -87.21 29.24
C TYR A 1013 22.06 -88.43 30.10
N MET A 1014 22.84 -89.50 29.94
CA MET A 1014 22.79 -90.66 30.81
C MET A 1014 24.08 -90.79 31.60
N HIS A 1015 23.91 -91.01 32.89
CA HIS A 1015 24.98 -91.29 33.83
C HIS A 1015 24.90 -92.75 34.26
N CYS A 1016 26.04 -93.43 34.22
CA CYS A 1016 26.18 -94.78 34.73
C CYS A 1016 26.70 -94.76 36.18
N ASN A 1017 25.82 -95.10 37.12
CA ASN A 1017 26.16 -95.28 38.54
C ASN A 1017 26.11 -96.76 38.92
N ALA A 1018 26.82 -97.63 38.19
CA ALA A 1018 26.81 -99.08 38.44
C ALA A 1018 27.48 -99.49 39.77
N ASN A 1019 28.30 -98.63 40.41
CA ASN A 1019 28.98 -98.77 41.72
C ASN A 1019 29.82 -100.04 41.98
N THR A 1020 29.67 -101.09 41.18
CA THR A 1020 30.29 -102.42 41.33
C THR A 1020 30.75 -103.01 40.00
N ASP A 1021 30.48 -102.33 38.89
CA ASP A 1021 30.99 -102.65 37.54
C ASP A 1021 31.70 -101.43 36.96
N ALA A 1022 32.63 -101.68 36.05
CA ALA A 1022 33.40 -100.63 35.39
C ALA A 1022 32.59 -99.88 34.31
N TYR A 1023 31.54 -100.52 33.78
CA TYR A 1023 30.69 -99.97 32.72
C TYR A 1023 29.23 -100.37 32.91
N CYS A 1024 28.32 -99.53 32.44
CA CYS A 1024 26.97 -99.88 32.07
C CYS A 1024 26.96 -100.19 30.58
N TYR A 1025 26.83 -101.46 30.24
CA TYR A 1025 26.91 -101.94 28.86
C TYR A 1025 25.58 -101.72 28.14
N GLY A 1026 25.61 -101.12 26.95
CA GLY A 1026 24.42 -100.77 26.19
C GLY A 1026 23.97 -101.88 25.24
N TYR A 1027 22.65 -102.13 25.19
CA TYR A 1027 22.02 -103.10 24.30
C TYR A 1027 20.87 -102.43 23.56
N GLN A 1028 20.77 -102.72 22.27
CA GLN A 1028 19.67 -102.28 21.43
C GLN A 1028 18.38 -103.02 21.82
N ALA A 1029 17.22 -102.50 21.41
CA ALA A 1029 15.91 -103.08 21.74
C ALA A 1029 15.74 -104.54 21.23
N ASP A 1030 16.51 -104.96 20.22
CA ASP A 1030 16.55 -106.33 19.70
C ASP A 1030 17.42 -107.29 20.53
N GLY A 1031 18.05 -106.78 21.59
CA GLY A 1031 18.90 -107.53 22.52
C GLY A 1031 20.37 -107.66 22.10
N SER A 1032 20.78 -107.11 20.95
CA SER A 1032 22.19 -107.08 20.52
C SER A 1032 22.99 -106.04 21.31
N ARG A 1033 24.25 -106.36 21.64
CA ARG A 1033 25.15 -105.44 22.36
C ARG A 1033 25.69 -104.40 21.39
N ASP A 1034 25.63 -103.13 21.78
CA ASP A 1034 26.20 -102.02 21.02
C ASP A 1034 27.26 -101.32 21.87
N VAL A 1035 28.52 -101.58 21.51
CA VAL A 1035 29.69 -101.05 22.22
C VAL A 1035 29.77 -99.52 22.17
N SER A 1036 29.10 -98.87 21.22
CA SER A 1036 29.04 -97.40 21.14
C SER A 1036 28.11 -96.79 22.20
N LEU A 1037 27.23 -97.58 22.80
CA LEU A 1037 26.33 -97.18 23.87
C LEU A 1037 26.90 -97.45 25.27
N ASP A 1038 28.04 -98.14 25.41
CA ASP A 1038 28.65 -98.46 26.69
C ASP A 1038 29.08 -97.18 27.44
N ILE A 1039 28.63 -97.02 28.69
CA ILE A 1039 28.94 -95.85 29.54
C ILE A 1039 29.84 -96.29 30.69
N ALA A 1040 31.03 -95.70 30.83
CA ALA A 1040 31.93 -96.01 31.94
C ALA A 1040 31.35 -95.51 33.27
N MET A 1041 31.72 -96.18 34.37
CA MET A 1041 31.33 -95.76 35.72
C MET A 1041 31.72 -94.29 35.98
N ALA A 1042 30.78 -93.49 36.48
CA ALA A 1042 30.94 -92.05 36.73
C ALA A 1042 31.25 -91.21 35.48
N SER A 1043 30.94 -91.72 34.28
CA SER A 1043 31.00 -90.96 33.03
C SER A 1043 29.60 -90.66 32.49
N ILE A 1044 29.51 -89.64 31.64
CA ILE A 1044 28.28 -89.14 31.04
C ILE A 1044 28.26 -89.47 29.55
N ALA A 1045 27.13 -89.93 29.03
CA ALA A 1045 26.89 -90.07 27.59
C ALA A 1045 25.71 -89.21 27.16
N LYS A 1046 25.86 -88.47 26.05
CA LYS A 1046 24.80 -87.63 25.50
C LYS A 1046 23.89 -88.47 24.60
N LEU A 1047 22.62 -88.61 24.96
CA LEU A 1047 21.65 -89.40 24.20
C LEU A 1047 20.96 -88.60 23.09
N ALA A 1048 20.55 -87.36 23.39
CA ALA A 1048 19.74 -86.58 22.46
C ALA A 1048 20.01 -85.07 22.58
N GLN A 1049 19.84 -84.35 21.48
CA GLN A 1049 19.84 -82.89 21.42
C GLN A 1049 18.67 -82.40 20.56
N LYS A 1050 17.81 -81.57 21.15
CA LYS A 1050 16.73 -80.87 20.43
C LYS A 1050 17.01 -79.37 20.46
N LEU A 1051 16.98 -78.72 19.29
CA LEU A 1051 17.28 -77.30 19.13
C LEU A 1051 16.00 -76.50 18.89
N TRP A 1052 15.87 -75.35 19.54
CA TRP A 1052 14.83 -74.36 19.31
C TRP A 1052 15.50 -73.05 18.87
N ARG A 1053 15.29 -72.66 17.61
CA ARG A 1053 15.77 -71.36 17.11
C ARG A 1053 14.72 -70.31 17.43
N ALA A 1054 15.11 -69.29 18.19
CA ALA A 1054 14.32 -68.08 18.33
C ALA A 1054 15.13 -66.93 17.74
N PHE A 1055 14.54 -66.21 16.78
CA PHE A 1055 15.12 -65.02 16.13
C PHE A 1055 16.33 -65.30 15.24
N LEU A 1056 16.08 -65.84 14.05
CA LEU A 1056 17.05 -65.79 12.95
C LEU A 1056 16.34 -65.89 11.59
N VAL A 1057 16.23 -64.76 10.87
CA VAL A 1057 15.85 -64.77 9.44
C VAL A 1057 16.60 -63.66 8.69
N LEU A 1058 17.72 -64.03 8.06
CA LEU A 1058 18.11 -63.49 6.75
C LEU A 1058 17.50 -64.46 5.73
N SER A 1059 16.39 -64.10 5.06
CA SER A 1059 15.75 -65.03 4.12
C SER A 1059 16.18 -64.81 2.66
N LYS A 1060 16.82 -65.85 2.12
CA LYS A 1060 17.08 -66.23 0.71
C LYS A 1060 18.05 -65.40 -0.15
N ARG A 1061 18.96 -66.18 -0.78
CA ARG A 1061 20.01 -65.85 -1.78
C ARG A 1061 20.83 -64.59 -1.49
N VAL A 1062 21.73 -64.72 -0.52
CA VAL A 1062 23.00 -63.98 -0.52
C VAL A 1062 23.77 -64.37 -1.78
N ALA A 1063 23.94 -63.44 -2.72
CA ALA A 1063 24.82 -63.62 -3.87
C ALA A 1063 26.08 -62.77 -3.66
N ARG A 1064 27.07 -63.38 -2.99
CA ARG A 1064 28.45 -62.92 -2.72
C ARG A 1064 28.64 -61.57 -2.04
#